data_AF-A0A0G4P9N9-F1
#
_entry.id   AF-A0A0G4P9N9-F1
#
_cell.length_a   1.000
_cell.length_b   1.000
_cell.length_c   1.000
_cell.angle_alpha   90.00
_cell.angle_beta   90.00
_cell.angle_gamma   90.00
#
_symmetry.space_group_name_H-M   'P 1'
#
loop_
_entity.id
_entity.type
_entity.pdbx_description
1 polymer ?
#
loop_
_entity_poly.entity_id
_entity_poly.type
_entity_poly.pdbx_seq_one_letter_code
_entity_poly.pdbx_strand_id
1 'polypeptide(L)'
;MSDNTRLLPNKSHDERPRKPYNVYYTIPYYKLFFYSYTFIGSFTFAWITDYLPIVGKACLWIGFAITCGLLIAIHPLICTERIRIDETGNPVRVRRPLIGFKRYEVALDVDGINNGLYDAMDGNTDLRLHDGCRYGGFNPQSKDQGAGFCVYNKLSKPNQTRMSLPQSLPRVPTTEEIVPAMHRIINEYNTIRALILETTTPTTATFNNVMLPLAQVENSVQGELGMIDMLQYGSPSLATQGAFDEARKLYLNASALWTADEKFFGLLQAAREKPDFQTLDAESQHLLEKELLEYKHAGHGILGHMELEEYQKSKMEISDLERKFQQNLSREAGGVWFTLEELDGVPADELAKWNNGLEKEELTSERHQQKKKFVPFANGGTLAVLTHAHSPETRKTMFLADNLKLKENKPLFEEIIKRRAQQAQFLKYTTHAEFRIERRMAKTTEWVEGFLGQLRTTLCPRGRDEISVLQHRRLEDLRARGQYSDEQVKLGFPLWEKRYYERLVEREFEIDQLKISEFFPLERTATNMLDIFASLLGLRFDSIPAERLTGDVIWHDTVRGFSVWDTKDDEFIGYLYFDLLWRENKYRGNQSVNIQCGYIRPDGSRQYPSTILMCSFPSSTPTSCALLKHHQVVTLFHEMGHGIHDLLARTKYIRFHGYRLPPDFGEMPSVMLENWCWIKDVLEGLSCHYTTLDENYLAEWRKQHPSEPDPPTKIPEGLVQNLVKHRYFNRGLYHLYQLSTSIFDLQIHSLSTDTEIADLDIQKMWYDLREEIEGMDFSECRDGFAFGTFSHLTAGYDVCYYAYLCCTAMAHDLFLSVFSHDPYNKDTWEKYRRGVLEHGGREKNLLGMLERFLGRPPNMNALVEGIARAESQG
;
A
#
# COMPACT_ATOMS: atom_id res chain seq x y z
N MET A 1 18.95 -84.67 11.40
CA MET A 1 20.27 -84.02 11.27
C MET A 1 20.02 -82.63 10.73
N SER A 2 19.93 -81.66 11.64
CA SER A 2 20.92 -80.58 11.86
C SER A 2 20.84 -79.54 10.74
N ASP A 3 20.09 -78.46 10.97
CA ASP A 3 20.55 -77.16 11.52
C ASP A 3 20.82 -76.17 10.36
N ASN A 4 19.89 -75.23 10.16
CA ASN A 4 19.96 -73.83 10.63
C ASN A 4 20.67 -72.92 9.59
N THR A 5 19.94 -72.05 8.89
CA THR A 5 19.61 -70.67 9.32
C THR A 5 19.12 -69.84 8.11
N ARG A 6 18.20 -68.91 8.37
CA ARG A 6 17.82 -67.70 7.59
C ARG A 6 16.72 -67.79 6.52
N LEU A 7 15.50 -67.58 7.04
CA LEU A 7 14.56 -66.49 6.72
C LEU A 7 14.06 -66.35 5.27
N LEU A 8 12.89 -66.96 5.10
CA LEU A 8 11.80 -66.90 4.11
C LEU A 8 11.78 -65.77 3.04
N PRO A 9 11.50 -66.14 1.77
CA PRO A 9 11.24 -65.21 0.68
C PRO A 9 9.74 -64.91 0.46
N ASN A 10 9.51 -63.72 -0.09
CA ASN A 10 8.42 -63.30 -0.99
C ASN A 10 7.20 -64.22 -1.16
N LYS A 11 6.03 -63.69 -0.79
CA LYS A 11 4.78 -63.99 -1.49
C LYS A 11 4.16 -62.70 -2.03
N SER A 12 4.12 -62.65 -3.36
CA SER A 12 3.27 -61.82 -4.18
C SER A 12 1.79 -61.99 -3.80
N HIS A 13 1.10 -60.88 -3.55
CA HIS A 13 -0.28 -60.71 -4.02
C HIS A 13 -0.46 -59.26 -4.50
N ASP A 14 -0.94 -59.20 -5.72
CA ASP A 14 -1.24 -58.05 -6.55
C ASP A 14 -2.57 -57.46 -6.08
N GLU A 15 -2.56 -56.43 -5.23
CA GLU A 15 -3.72 -55.57 -4.99
C GLU A 15 -3.23 -54.11 -5.02
N ARG A 16 -3.26 -53.52 -6.21
CA ARG A 16 -3.19 -52.06 -6.36
C ARG A 16 -4.40 -51.44 -5.65
N PRO A 17 -4.27 -50.30 -4.96
CA PRO A 17 -5.44 -49.56 -4.52
C PRO A 17 -6.29 -49.19 -5.75
N ARG A 18 -7.55 -49.63 -5.78
CA ARG A 18 -8.51 -49.27 -6.84
C ARG A 18 -8.70 -47.76 -6.83
N LYS A 19 -8.54 -47.12 -7.99
CA LYS A 19 -8.90 -45.69 -8.19
C LYS A 19 -10.41 -45.50 -7.93
N PRO A 20 -10.87 -44.37 -7.38
CA PRO A 20 -12.29 -44.09 -7.28
C PRO A 20 -12.90 -43.91 -8.68
N TYR A 21 -14.04 -44.56 -8.92
CA TYR A 21 -14.79 -44.52 -10.18
C TYR A 21 -15.81 -43.37 -10.13
N ASN A 22 -15.86 -42.56 -11.19
CA ASN A 22 -16.63 -41.30 -11.24
C ASN A 22 -18.13 -41.53 -11.46
N VAL A 23 -18.99 -40.93 -10.62
CA VAL A 23 -20.13 -40.09 -11.05
C VAL A 23 -20.33 -38.96 -10.02
N TYR A 24 -20.24 -37.72 -10.47
CA TYR A 24 -20.43 -36.49 -9.70
C TYR A 24 -21.76 -35.82 -10.07
N TYR A 25 -22.52 -35.30 -9.09
CA TYR A 25 -23.21 -34.01 -9.23
C TYR A 25 -23.24 -33.21 -7.90
N THR A 26 -22.86 -31.94 -8.05
CA THR A 26 -22.63 -30.81 -7.12
C THR A 26 -23.94 -30.04 -6.83
N ILE A 27 -24.13 -29.08 -5.90
CA ILE A 27 -23.45 -28.35 -4.79
C ILE A 27 -24.63 -27.89 -3.88
N PRO A 28 -24.57 -27.94 -2.54
CA PRO A 28 -25.70 -27.54 -1.70
C PRO A 28 -25.77 -26.02 -1.48
N TYR A 29 -26.44 -25.28 -2.37
CA TYR A 29 -26.81 -23.86 -2.14
C TYR A 29 -28.12 -23.69 -1.33
N TYR A 30 -28.49 -24.67 -0.51
CA TYR A 30 -29.75 -24.61 0.25
C TYR A 30 -29.73 -23.54 1.36
N LYS A 31 -28.59 -23.37 2.04
CA LYS A 31 -28.44 -22.33 3.07
C LYS A 31 -28.59 -20.94 2.48
N LEU A 32 -27.91 -20.67 1.36
CA LEU A 32 -28.00 -19.37 0.69
C LEU A 32 -29.42 -19.06 0.19
N PHE A 33 -30.15 -20.05 -0.34
CA PHE A 33 -31.53 -19.84 -0.79
C PHE A 33 -32.50 -19.63 0.37
N PHE A 34 -32.36 -20.37 1.47
CA PHE A 34 -33.17 -20.16 2.67
C PHE A 34 -32.90 -18.79 3.28
N TYR A 35 -31.63 -18.41 3.44
CA TYR A 35 -31.25 -17.07 3.89
C TYR A 35 -31.78 -15.99 2.96
N SER A 36 -31.69 -16.17 1.64
CA SER A 36 -32.24 -15.23 0.66
C SER A 36 -33.76 -15.10 0.77
N TYR A 37 -34.48 -16.23 0.94
CA TYR A 37 -35.94 -16.25 1.06
C TYR A 37 -36.41 -15.64 2.39
N THR A 38 -35.73 -15.93 3.51
CA THR A 38 -36.02 -15.28 4.80
C THR A 38 -35.65 -13.81 4.79
N PHE A 39 -34.54 -13.43 4.15
CA PHE A 39 -34.08 -12.05 4.09
C PHE A 39 -35.02 -11.22 3.21
N ILE A 40 -35.22 -11.59 1.95
CA ILE A 40 -36.12 -10.87 1.02
C ILE A 40 -37.57 -10.92 1.52
N GLY A 41 -38.01 -12.05 2.07
CA GLY A 41 -39.32 -12.19 2.71
C GLY A 41 -39.49 -11.22 3.88
N SER A 42 -38.51 -11.12 4.78
CA SER A 42 -38.59 -10.22 5.94
C SER A 42 -38.70 -8.74 5.55
N PHE A 43 -37.98 -8.29 4.51
CA PHE A 43 -38.10 -6.91 4.02
C PHE A 43 -39.46 -6.66 3.34
N THR A 44 -39.96 -7.61 2.55
CA THR A 44 -41.26 -7.47 1.88
C THR A 44 -42.41 -7.45 2.89
N PHE A 45 -42.35 -8.32 3.91
CA PHE A 45 -43.35 -8.36 4.98
C PHE A 45 -43.25 -7.14 5.90
N ALA A 46 -42.05 -6.65 6.23
CA ALA A 46 -41.89 -5.41 6.99
C ALA A 46 -42.52 -4.22 6.26
N TRP A 47 -42.30 -4.09 4.96
CA TRP A 47 -42.89 -3.04 4.14
C TRP A 47 -44.43 -3.12 4.07
N ILE A 48 -45.00 -4.32 3.95
CA ILE A 48 -46.47 -4.52 3.95
C ILE A 48 -47.07 -4.27 5.35
N THR A 49 -46.33 -4.56 6.42
CA THR A 49 -46.87 -4.42 7.78
C THR A 49 -47.19 -2.99 8.14
N ASP A 50 -46.50 -1.99 7.59
CA ASP A 50 -46.77 -0.57 7.86
C ASP A 50 -48.19 -0.12 7.46
N TYR A 51 -48.87 -0.89 6.62
CA TYR A 51 -50.24 -0.63 6.16
C TYR A 51 -51.31 -1.48 6.86
N LEU A 52 -50.94 -2.30 7.86
CA LEU A 52 -51.86 -3.18 8.59
C LEU A 52 -52.06 -2.76 10.06
N PRO A 53 -53.26 -2.89 10.63
CA PRO A 53 -53.49 -2.71 12.06
C PRO A 53 -52.77 -3.80 12.88
N ILE A 54 -52.55 -3.55 14.18
CA ILE A 54 -51.72 -4.38 15.08
C ILE A 54 -52.08 -5.87 15.04
N VAL A 55 -53.37 -6.21 14.99
CA VAL A 55 -53.83 -7.62 14.90
C VAL A 55 -53.42 -8.25 13.55
N GLY A 56 -53.51 -7.49 12.46
CA GLY A 56 -53.05 -7.92 11.14
C GLY A 56 -51.53 -8.12 11.09
N LYS A 57 -50.75 -7.22 11.70
CA LYS A 57 -49.30 -7.36 11.84
C LYS A 57 -48.93 -8.65 12.59
N ALA A 58 -49.58 -8.90 13.72
CA ALA A 58 -49.33 -10.09 14.53
C ALA A 58 -49.67 -11.38 13.76
N CYS A 59 -50.83 -11.47 13.10
CA CYS A 59 -51.21 -12.63 12.30
C CYS A 59 -50.24 -12.89 11.14
N LEU A 60 -49.78 -11.83 10.47
CA LEU A 60 -48.87 -11.92 9.33
C LEU A 60 -47.48 -12.46 9.76
N TRP A 61 -46.93 -11.93 10.87
CA TRP A 61 -45.66 -12.39 11.42
C TRP A 61 -45.74 -13.80 12.01
N ILE A 62 -46.85 -14.15 12.67
CA ILE A 62 -47.09 -15.52 13.15
C ILE A 62 -47.18 -16.50 11.96
N GLY A 63 -47.90 -16.14 10.89
CA GLY A 63 -47.99 -16.95 9.68
C GLY A 63 -46.63 -17.15 9.00
N PHE A 64 -45.82 -16.10 8.91
CA PHE A 64 -44.46 -16.19 8.38
C PHE A 64 -43.57 -17.08 9.25
N ALA A 65 -43.60 -16.91 10.57
CA ALA A 65 -42.85 -17.73 11.52
C ALA A 65 -43.26 -19.22 11.46
N ILE A 66 -44.55 -19.51 11.35
CA ILE A 66 -45.05 -20.89 11.18
C ILE A 66 -44.59 -21.47 9.84
N THR A 67 -44.59 -20.67 8.76
CA THR A 67 -44.15 -21.14 7.44
C THR A 67 -42.64 -21.42 7.41
N CYS A 68 -41.83 -20.54 8.00
CA CYS A 68 -40.40 -20.78 8.20
C CYS A 68 -40.16 -22.01 9.09
N GLY A 69 -40.92 -22.15 10.18
CA GLY A 69 -40.86 -23.30 11.07
C GLY A 69 -41.24 -24.61 10.38
N LEU A 70 -42.25 -24.61 9.50
CA LEU A 70 -42.63 -25.76 8.68
C LEU A 70 -41.55 -26.07 7.63
N LEU A 71 -40.99 -25.07 6.95
CA LEU A 71 -39.89 -25.28 6.00
C LEU A 71 -38.63 -25.84 6.68
N ILE A 72 -38.35 -25.43 7.93
CA ILE A 72 -37.29 -25.98 8.77
C ILE A 72 -37.64 -27.39 9.26
N ALA A 73 -38.90 -27.67 9.61
CA ALA A 73 -39.34 -29.01 10.00
C ALA A 73 -39.33 -30.02 8.84
N ILE A 74 -39.40 -29.54 7.58
CA ILE A 74 -39.32 -30.36 6.35
C ILE A 74 -37.84 -30.56 5.91
N HIS A 75 -36.85 -30.11 6.70
CA HIS A 75 -35.42 -30.41 6.53
C HIS A 75 -35.13 -31.94 6.57
N PRO A 76 -34.02 -32.40 5.97
CA PRO A 76 -33.94 -33.16 4.72
C PRO A 76 -34.29 -34.66 4.88
N LEU A 77 -35.24 -35.03 5.75
CA LEU A 77 -35.48 -36.43 6.12
C LEU A 77 -36.26 -37.24 5.08
N ILE A 78 -36.73 -36.62 4.01
CA ILE A 78 -37.53 -37.29 2.99
C ILE A 78 -36.76 -37.38 1.67
N CYS A 79 -35.75 -38.27 1.68
CA CYS A 79 -35.09 -38.73 0.46
C CYS A 79 -35.66 -40.08 0.04
N THR A 80 -35.83 -40.29 -1.26
CA THR A 80 -36.06 -41.64 -1.80
C THR A 80 -34.71 -42.28 -2.11
N GLU A 81 -34.47 -43.50 -1.62
CA GLU A 81 -33.31 -44.31 -1.97
C GLU A 81 -33.64 -45.26 -3.12
N ARG A 82 -32.75 -45.33 -4.12
CA ARG A 82 -32.78 -46.35 -5.16
C ARG A 82 -31.37 -46.86 -5.43
N ILE A 83 -31.25 -48.16 -5.73
CA ILE A 83 -30.02 -48.76 -6.22
C ILE A 83 -30.03 -48.63 -7.76
N ARG A 84 -28.96 -48.07 -8.33
CA ARG A 84 -28.72 -48.01 -9.77
C ARG A 84 -27.43 -48.72 -10.12
N ILE A 85 -27.24 -49.04 -11.39
CA ILE A 85 -25.99 -49.59 -11.91
C ILE A 85 -25.25 -48.43 -12.61
N ASP A 86 -23.98 -48.24 -12.30
CA ASP A 86 -23.14 -47.22 -12.93
C ASP A 86 -22.69 -47.60 -14.35
N GLU A 87 -21.95 -46.70 -15.01
CA GLU A 87 -21.47 -46.84 -16.39
C GLU A 87 -20.52 -48.04 -16.60
N THR A 88 -20.07 -48.66 -15.51
CA THR A 88 -19.16 -49.82 -15.50
C THR A 88 -19.81 -51.11 -15.00
N GLY A 89 -21.12 -51.09 -14.69
CA GLY A 89 -21.88 -52.28 -14.30
C GLY A 89 -21.98 -52.53 -12.79
N ASN A 90 -21.51 -51.60 -11.94
CA ASN A 90 -21.52 -51.77 -10.48
C ASN A 90 -22.73 -51.12 -9.81
N PRO A 91 -23.31 -51.73 -8.75
CA PRO A 91 -24.42 -51.15 -8.02
C PRO A 91 -23.98 -49.96 -7.15
N VAL A 92 -24.65 -48.83 -7.31
CA VAL A 92 -24.46 -47.58 -6.55
C VAL A 92 -25.79 -47.15 -5.91
N ARG A 93 -25.75 -46.58 -4.70
CA ARG A 93 -26.94 -46.01 -4.07
C ARG A 93 -27.09 -44.55 -4.47
N VAL A 94 -28.28 -44.20 -4.93
CA VAL A 94 -28.64 -42.82 -5.28
C VAL A 94 -29.74 -42.35 -4.36
N ARG A 95 -29.49 -41.23 -3.67
CA ARG A 95 -30.49 -40.53 -2.84
C ARG A 95 -31.00 -39.30 -3.57
N ARG A 96 -32.33 -39.14 -3.63
CA ARG A 96 -32.98 -37.98 -4.25
C ARG A 96 -34.01 -37.32 -3.31
N PRO A 97 -33.99 -35.99 -3.14
CA PRO A 97 -35.03 -35.28 -2.37
C PRO A 97 -36.39 -35.35 -3.08
N LEU A 98 -37.48 -35.46 -2.31
CA LEU A 98 -38.82 -35.71 -2.84
C LEU A 98 -39.46 -34.52 -3.60
N ILE A 99 -38.91 -33.30 -3.47
CA ILE A 99 -39.46 -32.10 -4.09
C ILE A 99 -38.69 -31.71 -5.37
N GLY A 100 -39.31 -31.96 -6.53
CA GLY A 100 -39.28 -31.11 -7.73
C GLY A 100 -37.98 -30.89 -8.53
N PHE A 101 -36.79 -31.12 -8.00
CA PHE A 101 -35.55 -30.73 -8.68
C PHE A 101 -34.79 -31.97 -9.21
N LYS A 102 -34.63 -32.06 -10.53
CA LYS A 102 -33.93 -33.17 -11.23
C LYS A 102 -32.39 -33.06 -11.18
N ARG A 103 -31.82 -31.98 -10.65
CA ARG A 103 -30.38 -31.66 -10.73
C ARG A 103 -29.56 -31.97 -9.46
N TYR A 104 -30.14 -32.63 -8.46
CA TYR A 104 -29.48 -32.88 -7.17
C TYR A 104 -29.53 -34.37 -6.81
N GLU A 105 -28.67 -35.18 -7.45
CA GLU A 105 -28.48 -36.60 -7.14
C GLU A 105 -27.06 -36.80 -6.62
N VAL A 106 -26.91 -37.46 -5.47
CA VAL A 106 -25.62 -37.87 -4.92
C VAL A 106 -25.51 -39.38 -5.06
N ALA A 107 -24.44 -39.85 -5.69
CA ALA A 107 -24.12 -41.26 -5.85
C ALA A 107 -22.94 -41.63 -4.96
N LEU A 108 -23.09 -42.71 -4.19
CA LEU A 108 -22.03 -43.29 -3.36
C LEU A 108 -21.90 -44.77 -3.69
N ASP A 109 -20.67 -45.28 -3.71
CA ASP A 109 -20.43 -46.69 -3.94
C ASP A 109 -20.81 -47.53 -2.71
N VAL A 110 -21.39 -48.71 -2.96
CA VAL A 110 -21.98 -49.55 -1.90
C VAL A 110 -20.91 -50.15 -0.99
N ASP A 111 -19.72 -50.44 -1.52
CA ASP A 111 -18.63 -51.02 -0.74
C ASP A 111 -18.03 -49.97 0.22
N GLY A 112 -17.89 -48.72 -0.21
CA GLY A 112 -17.43 -47.62 0.64
C GLY A 112 -18.37 -47.32 1.81
N ILE A 113 -19.69 -47.42 1.59
CA ILE A 113 -20.69 -47.30 2.67
C ILE A 113 -20.55 -48.45 3.67
N ASN A 114 -20.48 -49.70 3.18
CA ASN A 114 -20.39 -50.87 4.04
C ASN A 114 -19.08 -50.89 4.85
N ASN A 115 -18.02 -50.26 4.34
CA ASN A 115 -16.71 -50.16 4.98
C ASN A 115 -16.51 -48.87 5.80
N GLY A 116 -17.55 -48.03 5.96
CA GLY A 116 -17.50 -46.82 6.79
C GLY A 116 -16.57 -45.73 6.26
N LEU A 117 -16.30 -45.70 4.94
CA LEU A 117 -15.40 -44.72 4.31
C LEU A 117 -16.03 -43.32 4.13
N TYR A 118 -17.27 -43.13 4.56
CA TYR A 118 -18.00 -41.86 4.49
C TYR A 118 -18.58 -41.53 5.87
N ASP A 119 -18.44 -40.27 6.29
CA ASP A 119 -19.05 -39.80 7.54
C ASP A 119 -20.58 -40.00 7.51
N ALA A 120 -21.14 -40.32 8.68
CA ALA A 120 -22.58 -40.47 8.83
C ALA A 120 -23.28 -39.17 8.39
N MET A 121 -24.08 -39.27 7.33
CA MET A 121 -24.87 -38.17 6.77
C MET A 121 -25.99 -37.76 7.74
N ASP A 122 -25.68 -36.97 8.76
CA ASP A 122 -26.65 -36.28 9.62
C ASP A 122 -27.04 -34.90 9.06
N GLY A 123 -26.71 -34.64 7.80
CA GLY A 123 -27.30 -33.55 7.00
C GLY A 123 -26.75 -32.16 7.31
N ASN A 124 -25.64 -32.05 8.03
CA ASN A 124 -25.00 -30.76 8.34
C ASN A 124 -23.57 -30.56 7.82
N THR A 125 -23.00 -31.54 7.11
CA THR A 125 -21.60 -31.52 6.68
C THR A 125 -21.47 -31.62 5.16
N ASP A 126 -20.64 -30.73 4.59
CA ASP A 126 -20.19 -30.76 3.20
C ASP A 126 -19.28 -31.98 2.99
N LEU A 127 -19.42 -32.70 1.87
CA LEU A 127 -18.67 -33.93 1.59
C LEU A 127 -17.17 -33.64 1.49
N ARG A 128 -16.43 -33.80 2.60
CA ARG A 128 -14.97 -33.90 2.59
C ARG A 128 -14.60 -35.35 2.85
N LEU A 129 -13.90 -35.96 1.90
CA LEU A 129 -13.17 -37.20 2.14
C LEU A 129 -12.14 -36.97 3.25
N HIS A 130 -11.87 -38.01 4.06
CA HIS A 130 -10.79 -38.00 5.06
C HIS A 130 -9.49 -37.40 4.50
N ASP A 131 -8.82 -36.60 5.33
CA ASP A 131 -7.59 -35.86 5.05
C ASP A 131 -6.59 -36.58 4.11
N GLY A 132 -6.10 -35.86 3.09
CA GLY A 132 -4.82 -36.19 2.44
C GLY A 132 -4.79 -36.37 0.92
N CYS A 133 -5.87 -36.16 0.16
CA CYS A 133 -5.83 -36.27 -1.31
C CYS A 133 -6.58 -35.13 -2.01
N ARG A 134 -5.86 -34.09 -2.44
CA ARG A 134 -6.30 -33.22 -3.55
C ARG A 134 -5.65 -33.71 -4.84
N TYR A 135 -6.43 -33.74 -5.92
CA TYR A 135 -6.04 -34.20 -7.26
C TYR A 135 -4.73 -33.56 -7.73
N GLY A 136 -3.64 -34.33 -7.72
CA GLY A 136 -2.42 -34.05 -8.49
C GLY A 136 -2.44 -34.93 -9.75
N GLY A 137 -2.36 -34.29 -10.92
CA GLY A 137 -2.16 -35.00 -12.19
C GLY A 137 -0.80 -35.68 -12.21
N PHE A 138 -0.78 -36.98 -12.46
CA PHE A 138 0.45 -37.75 -12.71
C PHE A 138 0.50 -38.03 -14.22
N ASN A 139 1.48 -37.47 -14.92
CA ASN A 139 1.84 -37.85 -16.29
C ASN A 139 3.05 -38.80 -16.26
N PRO A 140 2.94 -40.06 -16.73
CA PRO A 140 4.06 -41.00 -16.72
C PRO A 140 4.70 -41.09 -18.10
N GLN A 141 5.69 -40.24 -18.41
CA GLN A 141 6.62 -40.47 -19.53
C GLN A 141 7.83 -39.52 -19.51
N SER A 142 8.98 -40.00 -19.02
CA SER A 142 10.29 -39.78 -19.66
C SER A 142 11.36 -40.62 -18.96
N LYS A 143 11.91 -41.57 -19.70
CA LYS A 143 13.19 -42.22 -19.42
C LYS A 143 14.26 -41.48 -20.25
N ASP A 144 15.45 -41.38 -19.66
CA ASP A 144 16.77 -41.12 -20.26
C ASP A 144 17.21 -39.69 -20.65
N GLN A 145 18.33 -39.30 -19.99
CA GLN A 145 19.49 -38.48 -20.42
C GLN A 145 19.27 -36.99 -20.75
N GLY A 146 20.08 -36.01 -20.31
CA GLY A 146 21.44 -36.03 -19.75
C GLY A 146 21.80 -34.70 -19.03
N ALA A 147 23.03 -34.66 -18.51
CA ALA A 147 23.53 -33.75 -17.50
C ALA A 147 23.57 -32.25 -17.85
N GLY A 148 23.25 -31.40 -16.87
CA GLY A 148 23.54 -29.97 -16.84
C GLY A 148 23.42 -29.46 -15.39
N PHE A 149 24.52 -28.97 -14.83
CA PHE A 149 24.70 -28.62 -13.41
C PHE A 149 23.71 -27.55 -12.91
N CYS A 150 22.92 -27.89 -11.89
CA CYS A 150 22.35 -26.92 -10.95
C CYS A 150 22.54 -27.49 -9.53
N VAL A 151 23.48 -26.92 -8.78
CA VAL A 151 23.85 -27.39 -7.44
C VAL A 151 22.75 -27.00 -6.46
N TYR A 152 21.81 -27.91 -6.22
CA TYR A 152 21.00 -27.90 -5.02
C TYR A 152 21.90 -28.29 -3.84
N ASN A 153 22.29 -27.31 -3.02
CA ASN A 153 22.79 -27.60 -1.69
C ASN A 153 21.68 -28.29 -0.89
N LYS A 154 21.84 -29.61 -0.68
CA LYS A 154 21.14 -30.36 0.37
C LYS A 154 21.55 -29.76 1.72
N LEU A 155 20.76 -28.79 2.20
CA LEU A 155 20.70 -28.51 3.62
C LEU A 155 20.00 -29.72 4.28
N SER A 156 20.75 -30.42 5.11
CA SER A 156 20.25 -31.36 6.11
C SER A 156 19.05 -30.75 6.83
N LYS A 157 17.91 -31.45 6.83
CA LYS A 157 16.78 -31.12 7.72
C LYS A 157 17.33 -31.02 9.15
N PRO A 158 17.31 -29.83 9.79
CA PRO A 158 17.43 -29.81 11.24
C PRO A 158 16.16 -30.45 11.79
N ASN A 159 16.30 -31.28 12.82
CA ASN A 159 15.18 -31.75 13.61
C ASN A 159 14.22 -30.58 13.89
N GLN A 160 12.96 -30.70 13.46
CA GLN A 160 11.87 -29.82 13.90
C GLN A 160 11.56 -30.07 15.38
N THR A 161 12.53 -29.81 16.26
CA THR A 161 12.23 -29.34 17.60
C THR A 161 11.46 -28.03 17.41
N ARG A 162 10.23 -27.95 17.94
CA ARG A 162 9.44 -26.71 17.99
C ARG A 162 10.35 -25.56 18.46
N MET A 163 10.89 -24.77 17.54
CA MET A 163 11.51 -23.51 17.91
C MET A 163 10.39 -22.65 18.48
N SER A 164 10.42 -22.48 19.80
CA SER A 164 9.66 -21.44 20.48
C SER A 164 10.17 -20.11 19.96
N LEU A 165 9.28 -19.30 19.39
CA LEU A 165 9.64 -17.97 18.94
C LEU A 165 10.09 -17.13 20.16
N PRO A 166 11.20 -16.37 20.08
CA PRO A 166 11.70 -15.59 21.22
C PRO A 166 10.74 -14.50 21.72
N GLN A 167 9.85 -14.04 20.86
CA GLN A 167 8.78 -13.08 21.16
C GLN A 167 7.48 -13.60 20.58
N SER A 168 6.33 -13.42 21.25
CA SER A 168 5.04 -13.74 20.65
C SER A 168 4.76 -12.87 19.42
N LEU A 169 3.95 -13.39 18.49
CA LEU A 169 3.42 -12.58 17.39
C LEU A 169 2.50 -11.49 17.96
N PRO A 170 2.48 -10.28 17.35
CA PRO A 170 1.52 -9.24 17.75
C PRO A 170 0.07 -9.73 17.62
N ARG A 171 -0.73 -9.49 18.65
CA ARG A 171 -2.14 -9.88 18.68
C ARG A 171 -2.99 -8.88 17.90
N VAL A 172 -3.92 -9.38 17.10
CA VAL A 172 -4.98 -8.61 16.45
C VAL A 172 -6.20 -8.53 17.38
N PRO A 173 -6.62 -7.33 17.83
CA PRO A 173 -7.81 -7.20 18.67
C PRO A 173 -9.09 -7.48 17.87
N THR A 174 -10.13 -8.02 18.51
CA THR A 174 -11.46 -8.12 17.89
C THR A 174 -12.12 -6.74 17.80
N THR A 175 -13.16 -6.60 16.96
CA THR A 175 -13.91 -5.35 16.80
C THR A 175 -14.38 -4.78 18.14
N GLU A 176 -14.88 -5.64 19.03
CA GLU A 176 -15.42 -5.28 20.34
C GLU A 176 -14.33 -4.87 21.34
N GLU A 177 -13.08 -5.26 21.10
CA GLU A 177 -11.95 -4.97 21.97
C GLU A 177 -11.27 -3.63 21.65
N ILE A 178 -11.42 -3.10 20.42
CA ILE A 178 -10.70 -1.89 19.96
C ILE A 178 -10.99 -0.67 20.84
N VAL A 179 -12.27 -0.35 21.07
CA VAL A 179 -12.65 0.83 21.87
C VAL A 179 -12.28 0.65 23.35
N PRO A 180 -12.53 -0.49 24.01
CA PRO A 180 -12.04 -0.77 25.36
C PRO A 180 -10.51 -0.70 25.51
N ALA A 181 -9.77 -1.25 24.54
CA ALA A 181 -8.31 -1.16 24.50
C ALA A 181 -7.85 0.29 24.47
N MET A 182 -8.47 1.12 23.62
CA MET A 182 -8.15 2.54 23.54
C MET A 182 -8.42 3.28 24.85
N HIS A 183 -9.54 3.00 25.53
CA HIS A 183 -9.80 3.56 26.85
C HIS A 183 -8.73 3.19 27.87
N ARG A 184 -8.27 1.94 27.88
CA ARG A 184 -7.18 1.49 28.75
C ARG A 184 -5.88 2.23 28.43
N ILE A 185 -5.50 2.32 27.16
CA ILE A 185 -4.30 3.04 26.70
C ILE A 185 -4.35 4.49 27.20
N ILE A 186 -5.44 5.21 26.93
CA ILE A 186 -5.65 6.59 27.39
C ILE A 186 -5.54 6.70 28.92
N ASN A 187 -6.09 5.72 29.66
CA ASN A 187 -6.04 5.70 31.11
C ASN A 187 -4.60 5.49 31.64
N GLU A 188 -3.77 4.69 30.98
CA GLU A 188 -2.36 4.52 31.34
C GLU A 188 -1.59 5.84 31.22
N TYR A 189 -1.78 6.57 30.11
CA TYR A 189 -1.24 7.93 29.95
C TYR A 189 -1.74 8.90 31.02
N ASN A 190 -3.05 8.94 31.26
CA ASN A 190 -3.64 9.83 32.27
C ASN A 190 -3.09 9.54 33.67
N THR A 191 -2.96 8.26 34.01
CA THR A 191 -2.46 7.82 35.33
C THR A 191 -1.02 8.26 35.54
N ILE A 192 -0.13 8.01 34.56
CA ILE A 192 1.28 8.39 34.72
C ILE A 192 1.44 9.91 34.76
N ARG A 193 0.69 10.66 33.94
CA ARG A 193 0.73 12.13 33.94
C ARG A 193 0.24 12.70 35.27
N ALA A 194 -0.86 12.18 35.80
CA ALA A 194 -1.37 12.59 37.11
C ALA A 194 -0.36 12.32 38.23
N LEU A 195 0.27 11.14 38.23
CA LEU A 195 1.31 10.77 39.19
C LEU A 195 2.51 11.73 39.12
N ILE A 196 2.99 12.06 37.90
CA ILE A 196 4.09 13.01 37.70
C ILE A 196 3.71 14.38 38.30
N LEU A 197 2.51 14.89 38.01
CA LEU A 197 2.03 16.19 38.51
C LEU A 197 1.85 16.21 40.03
N GLU A 198 1.50 15.10 40.65
CA GLU A 198 1.34 14.99 42.11
C GLU A 198 2.69 14.91 42.83
N THR A 199 3.66 14.21 42.24
CA THR A 199 4.93 13.86 42.91
C THR A 199 6.11 14.75 42.55
N THR A 200 6.01 15.51 41.45
CA THR A 200 7.12 16.30 40.91
C THR A 200 6.79 17.78 40.88
N THR A 201 7.70 18.59 41.43
CA THR A 201 7.68 20.06 41.33
C THR A 201 8.74 20.55 40.34
N PRO A 202 8.67 21.79 39.82
CA PRO A 202 9.71 22.34 38.95
C PRO A 202 11.12 22.30 39.56
N THR A 203 11.26 22.44 40.87
CA THR A 203 12.58 22.39 41.54
C THR A 203 13.16 20.97 41.56
N THR A 204 12.32 19.94 41.56
CA THR A 204 12.69 18.52 41.57
C THR A 204 12.58 17.83 40.21
N ALA A 205 12.11 18.54 39.17
CA ALA A 205 11.91 17.99 37.84
C ALA A 205 13.24 17.62 37.18
N THR A 206 13.29 16.44 36.58
CA THR A 206 14.40 15.86 35.82
C THR A 206 13.83 15.06 34.66
N PHE A 207 14.67 14.66 33.70
CA PHE A 207 14.23 13.75 32.64
C PHE A 207 13.67 12.42 33.21
N ASN A 208 14.33 11.89 34.24
CA ASN A 208 14.02 10.56 34.80
C ASN A 208 12.67 10.48 35.52
N ASN A 209 12.18 11.58 36.10
CA ASN A 209 10.88 11.61 36.81
C ASN A 209 9.76 12.33 36.05
N VAL A 210 10.05 12.94 34.89
CA VAL A 210 9.04 13.58 34.04
C VAL A 210 8.88 12.87 32.69
N MET A 211 9.93 12.85 31.87
CA MET A 211 9.84 12.36 30.49
C MET A 211 9.99 10.84 30.38
N LEU A 212 10.91 10.25 31.15
CA LEU A 212 11.17 8.80 31.08
C LEU A 212 9.95 7.95 31.45
N PRO A 213 9.17 8.24 32.51
CA PRO A 213 7.99 7.44 32.82
C PRO A 213 6.91 7.52 31.74
N LEU A 214 6.73 8.70 31.13
CA LEU A 214 5.84 8.88 29.98
C LEU A 214 6.31 8.03 28.79
N ALA A 215 7.61 8.08 28.47
CA ALA A 215 8.20 7.29 27.39
C ALA A 215 8.08 5.77 27.62
N GLN A 216 8.11 5.32 28.87
CA GLN A 216 7.91 3.92 29.22
C GLN A 216 6.46 3.46 28.99
N VAL A 217 5.47 4.30 29.33
CA VAL A 217 4.06 4.03 28.99
C VAL A 217 3.89 3.98 27.49
N GLU A 218 4.39 4.99 26.76
CA GLU A 218 4.39 5.03 25.29
C GLU A 218 4.95 3.75 24.68
N ASN A 219 6.14 3.35 25.12
CA ASN A 219 6.79 2.12 24.65
C ASN A 219 5.90 0.88 24.90
N SER A 220 5.30 0.77 26.08
CA SER A 220 4.54 -0.42 26.49
C SER A 220 3.21 -0.60 25.74
N VAL A 221 2.53 0.50 25.39
CA VAL A 221 1.23 0.46 24.71
C VAL A 221 1.35 0.46 23.18
N GLN A 222 2.54 0.74 22.64
CA GLN A 222 2.73 0.99 21.22
C GLN A 222 2.29 -0.16 20.32
N GLY A 223 2.60 -1.41 20.68
CA GLY A 223 2.27 -2.56 19.83
C GLY A 223 0.76 -2.74 19.64
N GLU A 224 -0.03 -2.46 20.67
CA GLU A 224 -1.49 -2.52 20.60
C GLU A 224 -2.05 -1.33 19.83
N LEU A 225 -1.55 -0.11 20.10
CA LEU A 225 -1.92 1.08 19.36
C LEU A 225 -1.60 0.94 17.87
N GLY A 226 -0.42 0.43 17.53
CA GLY A 226 0.03 0.20 16.15
C GLY A 226 -0.82 -0.84 15.42
N MET A 227 -1.26 -1.90 16.11
CA MET A 227 -2.19 -2.86 15.53
C MET A 227 -3.59 -2.27 15.31
N ILE A 228 -4.12 -1.51 16.27
CA ILE A 228 -5.39 -0.77 16.12
C ILE A 228 -5.31 0.18 14.93
N ASP A 229 -4.23 0.96 14.83
CA ASP A 229 -3.99 1.88 13.73
C ASP A 229 -3.91 1.14 12.39
N MET A 230 -3.25 -0.01 12.31
CA MET A 230 -3.16 -0.80 11.08
C MET A 230 -4.53 -1.26 10.58
N LEU A 231 -5.47 -1.60 11.47
CA LEU A 231 -6.80 -2.08 11.09
C LEU A 231 -7.61 -1.06 10.30
N GLN A 232 -7.29 0.24 10.40
CA GLN A 232 -7.87 1.27 9.53
C GLN A 232 -7.56 1.02 8.04
N TYR A 233 -6.41 0.40 7.75
CA TYR A 233 -5.92 0.13 6.41
C TYR A 233 -6.16 -1.32 5.98
N GLY A 234 -5.94 -2.28 6.88
CA GLY A 234 -5.87 -3.71 6.56
C GLY A 234 -7.16 -4.49 6.82
N SER A 235 -8.06 -4.01 7.67
CA SER A 235 -9.22 -4.81 8.08
C SER A 235 -10.18 -5.07 6.90
N PRO A 236 -10.65 -6.32 6.70
CA PRO A 236 -11.70 -6.61 5.72
C PRO A 236 -13.10 -6.13 6.18
N SER A 237 -13.25 -5.77 7.46
CA SER A 237 -14.53 -5.47 8.10
C SER A 237 -14.74 -3.96 8.29
N LEU A 238 -15.81 -3.43 7.68
CA LEU A 238 -16.24 -2.04 7.90
C LEU A 238 -16.61 -1.76 9.36
N ALA A 239 -17.11 -2.77 10.10
CA ALA A 239 -17.43 -2.60 11.52
C ALA A 239 -16.16 -2.38 12.36
N THR A 240 -15.07 -3.08 12.01
CA THR A 240 -13.76 -2.90 12.64
C THR A 240 -13.18 -1.54 12.32
N GLN A 241 -13.30 -1.06 11.07
CA GLN A 241 -12.89 0.29 10.69
C GLN A 241 -13.71 1.36 11.41
N GLY A 242 -15.02 1.14 11.58
CA GLY A 242 -15.88 2.03 12.38
C GLY A 242 -15.47 2.08 13.87
N ALA A 243 -15.10 0.95 14.45
CA ALA A 243 -14.57 0.89 15.83
C ALA A 243 -13.21 1.61 15.95
N PHE A 244 -12.35 1.48 14.94
CA PHE A 244 -11.12 2.27 14.84
C PHE A 244 -11.43 3.77 14.79
N ASP A 245 -12.37 4.22 13.97
CA ASP A 245 -12.73 5.63 13.85
C ASP A 245 -13.22 6.22 15.19
N GLU A 246 -13.97 5.43 15.97
CA GLU A 246 -14.38 5.79 17.33
C GLU A 246 -13.19 5.87 18.28
N ALA A 247 -12.35 4.83 18.33
CA ALA A 247 -11.14 4.80 19.16
C ALA A 247 -10.19 5.96 18.83
N ARG A 248 -9.98 6.25 17.55
CA ARG A 248 -9.14 7.36 17.10
C ARG A 248 -9.66 8.71 17.59
N LYS A 249 -10.98 8.95 17.56
CA LYS A 249 -11.56 10.18 18.11
C LYS A 249 -11.28 10.32 19.60
N LEU A 250 -11.43 9.23 20.36
CA LEU A 250 -11.11 9.22 21.80
C LEU A 250 -9.65 9.58 22.04
N TYR A 251 -8.73 8.94 21.31
CA TYR A 251 -7.30 9.19 21.45
C TYR A 251 -6.91 10.62 21.07
N LEU A 252 -7.42 11.14 19.94
CA LEU A 252 -7.14 12.51 19.50
C LEU A 252 -7.66 13.55 20.51
N ASN A 253 -8.83 13.32 21.09
CA ASN A 253 -9.37 14.19 22.15
C ASN A 253 -8.48 14.15 23.41
N ALA A 254 -8.07 12.97 23.85
CA ALA A 254 -7.18 12.82 25.00
C ALA A 254 -5.80 13.46 24.75
N SER A 255 -5.22 13.23 23.57
CA SER A 255 -3.94 13.83 23.17
C SER A 255 -4.01 15.36 23.13
N ALA A 256 -5.10 15.94 22.65
CA ALA A 256 -5.28 17.39 22.66
C ALA A 256 -5.28 17.94 24.10
N LEU A 257 -5.92 17.25 25.05
CA LEU A 257 -5.91 17.62 26.47
C LEU A 257 -4.52 17.49 27.10
N TRP A 258 -3.76 16.44 26.76
CA TRP A 258 -2.37 16.28 27.24
C TRP A 258 -1.48 17.42 26.76
N THR A 259 -1.59 17.80 25.49
CA THR A 259 -0.80 18.90 24.94
C THR A 259 -1.28 20.26 25.43
N ALA A 260 -2.53 20.41 25.88
CA ALA A 260 -3.04 21.64 26.47
C ALA A 260 -2.59 21.88 27.94
N ASP A 261 -2.00 20.88 28.59
CA ASP A 261 -1.62 20.92 30.01
C ASP A 261 -0.37 21.77 30.29
N GLU A 262 -0.60 23.04 30.66
CA GLU A 262 0.43 24.03 30.98
C GLU A 262 1.32 23.61 32.17
N LYS A 263 0.76 22.92 33.17
CA LYS A 263 1.55 22.48 34.34
C LYS A 263 2.58 21.44 33.93
N PHE A 264 2.18 20.51 33.07
CA PHE A 264 3.09 19.50 32.56
C PHE A 264 4.19 20.10 31.67
N PHE A 265 3.85 21.09 30.84
CA PHE A 265 4.84 21.87 30.10
C PHE A 265 5.89 22.49 31.03
N GLY A 266 5.45 23.11 32.14
CA GLY A 266 6.36 23.68 33.15
C GLY A 266 7.33 22.67 33.75
N LEU A 267 6.90 21.42 33.95
CA LEU A 267 7.79 20.34 34.42
C LEU A 267 8.80 19.90 33.35
N LEU A 268 8.39 19.79 32.08
CA LEU A 268 9.29 19.47 30.97
C LEU A 268 10.34 20.56 30.78
N GLN A 269 9.94 21.84 30.85
CA GLN A 269 10.86 22.97 30.74
C GLN A 269 11.87 22.96 31.90
N ALA A 270 11.38 22.79 33.13
CA ALA A 270 12.25 22.71 34.30
C ALA A 270 13.26 21.55 34.18
N ALA A 271 12.82 20.37 33.72
CA ALA A 271 13.72 19.23 33.48
C ALA A 271 14.79 19.53 32.40
N ARG A 272 14.46 20.32 31.37
CA ARG A 272 15.39 20.69 30.29
C ARG A 272 16.44 21.72 30.71
N GLU A 273 16.12 22.56 31.68
CA GLU A 273 16.99 23.64 32.20
C GLU A 273 17.98 23.15 33.27
N LYS A 274 17.79 21.94 33.81
CA LYS A 274 18.68 21.36 34.81
C LYS A 274 20.04 20.93 34.23
N PRO A 275 21.12 20.99 35.02
CA PRO A 275 22.44 20.55 34.58
C PRO A 275 22.52 19.06 34.20
N ASP A 276 21.69 18.20 34.81
CA ASP A 276 21.66 16.76 34.54
C ASP A 276 21.20 16.43 33.10
N PHE A 277 20.41 17.30 32.46
CA PHE A 277 20.03 17.15 31.05
C PHE A 277 21.26 16.96 30.13
N GLN A 278 22.35 17.70 30.40
CA GLN A 278 23.59 17.61 29.61
C GLN A 278 24.33 16.27 29.78
N THR A 279 23.98 15.50 30.82
CA THR A 279 24.58 14.19 31.10
C THR A 279 23.80 13.03 30.48
N LEU A 280 22.58 13.29 29.98
CA LEU A 280 21.77 12.30 29.28
C LEU A 280 22.42 11.90 27.95
N ASP A 281 22.09 10.70 27.48
CA ASP A 281 22.45 10.31 26.12
C ASP A 281 21.68 11.11 25.07
N ALA A 282 22.23 11.19 23.86
CA ALA A 282 21.69 12.01 22.76
C ALA A 282 20.23 11.68 22.42
N GLU A 283 19.82 10.40 22.46
CA GLU A 283 18.45 10.00 22.15
C GLU A 283 17.45 10.49 23.22
N SER A 284 17.84 10.42 24.50
CA SER A 284 17.05 10.95 25.62
C SER A 284 16.95 12.48 25.60
N GLN A 285 18.04 13.17 25.24
CA GLN A 285 18.01 14.62 25.01
C GLN A 285 17.06 14.98 23.87
N HIS A 286 17.17 14.27 22.75
CA HIS A 286 16.34 14.49 21.59
C HIS A 286 14.85 14.25 21.90
N LEU A 287 14.53 13.24 22.71
CA LEU A 287 13.16 12.94 23.13
C LEU A 287 12.51 14.11 23.87
N LEU A 288 13.18 14.66 24.89
CA LEU A 288 12.65 15.77 25.67
C LEU A 288 12.50 17.04 24.82
N GLU A 289 13.48 17.33 23.97
CA GLU A 289 13.41 18.49 23.07
C GLU A 289 12.30 18.35 22.04
N LYS A 290 12.04 17.13 21.53
CA LYS A 290 10.93 16.85 20.64
C LYS A 290 9.58 17.05 21.34
N GLU A 291 9.44 16.61 22.59
CA GLU A 291 8.23 16.86 23.37
C GLU A 291 8.00 18.35 23.62
N LEU A 292 9.04 19.08 24.02
CA LEU A 292 8.95 20.54 24.21
C LEU A 292 8.57 21.26 22.91
N LEU A 293 9.04 20.79 21.75
CA LEU A 293 8.65 21.34 20.46
C LEU A 293 7.16 21.13 20.16
N GLU A 294 6.58 19.99 20.54
CA GLU A 294 5.14 19.76 20.41
C GLU A 294 4.33 20.74 21.27
N TYR A 295 4.76 20.99 22.52
CA TYR A 295 4.14 21.99 23.40
C TYR A 295 4.30 23.42 22.87
N LYS A 296 5.50 23.79 22.38
CA LYS A 296 5.75 25.09 21.74
C LYS A 296 4.82 25.31 20.55
N HIS A 297 4.66 24.29 19.70
CA HIS A 297 3.74 24.33 18.56
C HIS A 297 2.26 24.30 18.96
N ALA A 298 1.95 24.03 20.21
CA ALA A 298 0.62 24.20 20.78
C ALA A 298 0.41 25.57 21.43
N GLY A 299 1.44 26.43 21.46
CA GLY A 299 1.40 27.80 22.00
C GLY A 299 2.07 27.98 23.36
N HIS A 300 2.52 26.91 24.01
CA HIS A 300 3.11 26.99 25.34
C HIS A 300 4.47 27.71 25.31
N GLY A 301 4.71 28.53 26.34
CA GLY A 301 5.90 29.38 26.44
C GLY A 301 5.92 30.59 25.50
N ILE A 302 4.91 30.74 24.65
CA ILE A 302 4.76 31.87 23.71
C ILE A 302 3.50 32.69 24.03
N LEU A 303 2.39 32.01 24.29
CA LEU A 303 1.06 32.60 24.47
C LEU A 303 0.65 32.58 25.95
N GLY A 304 -0.12 33.59 26.38
CA GLY A 304 -0.85 33.55 27.65
C GLY A 304 -2.09 32.64 27.58
N HIS A 305 -2.70 32.34 28.73
CA HIS A 305 -3.83 31.40 28.82
C HIS A 305 -5.00 31.72 27.87
N MET A 306 -5.45 32.99 27.82
CA MET A 306 -6.54 33.41 26.94
C MET A 306 -6.17 33.30 25.45
N GLU A 307 -4.92 33.64 25.10
CA GLU A 307 -4.42 33.52 23.73
C GLU A 307 -4.31 32.03 23.33
N LEU A 308 -3.92 31.15 24.26
CA LEU A 308 -3.85 29.71 24.02
C LEU A 308 -5.21 29.12 23.64
N GLU A 309 -6.29 29.52 24.32
CA GLU A 309 -7.66 29.09 23.97
C GLU A 309 -8.07 29.56 22.57
N GLU A 310 -7.77 30.82 22.22
CA GLU A 310 -8.04 31.38 20.89
C GLU A 310 -7.24 30.66 19.79
N TYR A 311 -5.96 30.39 20.05
CA TYR A 311 -5.09 29.62 19.16
C TYR A 311 -5.62 28.22 18.90
N GLN A 312 -6.03 27.50 19.95
CA GLN A 312 -6.60 26.17 19.84
C GLN A 312 -7.92 26.17 19.06
N LYS A 313 -8.78 27.17 19.28
CA LYS A 313 -10.00 27.36 18.51
C LYS A 313 -9.71 27.56 17.03
N SER A 314 -8.79 28.45 16.68
CA SER A 314 -8.35 28.68 15.30
C SER A 314 -7.82 27.41 14.63
N LYS A 315 -7.04 26.59 15.36
CA LYS A 315 -6.54 25.29 14.89
C LYS A 315 -7.67 24.31 14.55
N MET A 316 -8.72 24.26 15.37
CA MET A 316 -9.91 23.42 15.10
C MET A 316 -10.65 23.88 13.84
N GLU A 317 -10.79 25.20 13.64
CA GLU A 317 -11.43 25.76 12.46
C GLU A 317 -10.66 25.41 11.17
N ILE A 318 -9.31 25.46 11.19
CA ILE A 318 -8.47 24.98 10.08
C ILE A 318 -8.72 23.49 9.82
N SER A 319 -8.70 22.66 10.86
CA SER A 319 -8.91 21.21 10.75
C SER A 319 -10.27 20.86 10.15
N ASP A 320 -11.31 21.64 10.47
CA ASP A 320 -12.65 21.47 9.90
C ASP A 320 -12.72 21.84 8.41
N LEU A 321 -11.99 22.88 7.97
CA LEU A 321 -11.88 23.25 6.56
C LEU A 321 -11.14 22.17 5.77
N GLU A 322 -10.01 21.68 6.30
CA GLU A 322 -9.24 20.58 5.71
C GLU A 322 -10.11 19.32 5.58
N ARG A 323 -10.86 18.97 6.64
CA ARG A 323 -11.80 17.84 6.59
C ARG A 323 -12.87 18.01 5.52
N LYS A 324 -13.45 19.20 5.35
CA LYS A 324 -14.41 19.48 4.27
C LYS A 324 -13.78 19.31 2.88
N PHE A 325 -12.57 19.83 2.69
CA PHE A 325 -11.81 19.68 1.45
C PHE A 325 -11.60 18.19 1.11
N GLN A 326 -11.15 17.39 2.09
CA GLN A 326 -10.94 15.95 1.94
C GLN A 326 -12.25 15.18 1.73
N GLN A 327 -13.35 15.60 2.36
CA GLN A 327 -14.67 15.01 2.13
C GLN A 327 -15.15 15.23 0.69
N ASN A 328 -14.95 16.42 0.13
CA ASN A 328 -15.27 16.70 -1.26
C ASN A 328 -14.46 15.80 -2.20
N LEU A 329 -13.16 15.60 -1.94
CA LEU A 329 -12.32 14.65 -2.69
C LEU A 329 -12.85 13.22 -2.62
N SER A 330 -13.17 12.74 -1.41
CA SER A 330 -13.63 11.35 -1.20
C SER A 330 -14.97 11.03 -1.86
N ARG A 331 -15.81 12.06 -2.07
CA ARG A 331 -17.15 11.94 -2.66
C ARG A 331 -17.18 12.24 -4.16
N GLU A 332 -16.04 12.64 -4.74
CA GLU A 332 -15.90 12.92 -6.16
C GLU A 332 -16.20 11.64 -6.96
N ALA A 333 -17.21 11.71 -7.83
CA ALA A 333 -17.70 10.59 -8.63
C ALA A 333 -18.06 11.00 -10.07
N GLY A 334 -17.51 12.14 -10.50
CA GLY A 334 -17.66 12.71 -11.82
C GLY A 334 -16.86 11.95 -12.89
N GLY A 335 -17.06 12.40 -14.12
CA GLY A 335 -16.50 11.79 -15.32
C GLY A 335 -17.10 12.40 -16.58
N VAL A 336 -16.72 11.84 -17.72
CA VAL A 336 -17.16 12.30 -19.05
C VAL A 336 -17.79 11.14 -19.81
N TRP A 337 -18.86 11.43 -20.55
CA TRP A 337 -19.45 10.46 -21.47
C TRP A 337 -18.78 10.55 -22.83
N PHE A 338 -18.28 9.41 -23.33
CA PHE A 338 -17.74 9.31 -24.67
C PHE A 338 -18.43 8.18 -25.44
N THR A 339 -18.60 8.37 -26.74
CA THR A 339 -18.96 7.32 -27.69
C THR A 339 -17.81 6.31 -27.83
N LEU A 340 -18.11 5.11 -28.34
CA LEU A 340 -17.05 4.13 -28.62
C LEU A 340 -16.08 4.59 -29.72
N GLU A 341 -16.53 5.45 -30.64
CA GLU A 341 -15.69 6.03 -31.68
C GLU A 341 -14.70 7.04 -31.09
N GLU A 342 -15.15 7.89 -30.16
CA GLU A 342 -14.26 8.81 -29.44
C GLU A 342 -13.23 8.10 -28.57
N LEU A 343 -13.56 6.89 -28.08
CA LEU A 343 -12.67 6.03 -27.30
C LEU A 343 -11.77 5.12 -28.15
N ASP A 344 -11.66 5.37 -29.46
CA ASP A 344 -10.75 4.63 -30.32
C ASP A 344 -9.32 4.62 -29.75
N GLY A 345 -8.70 3.45 -29.73
CA GLY A 345 -7.37 3.20 -29.15
C GLY A 345 -7.36 2.81 -27.67
N VAL A 346 -8.43 3.03 -26.91
CA VAL A 346 -8.54 2.58 -25.51
C VAL A 346 -8.68 1.05 -25.45
N PRO A 347 -7.85 0.33 -24.66
CA PRO A 347 -7.91 -1.13 -24.55
C PRO A 347 -9.28 -1.67 -24.12
N ALA A 348 -9.68 -2.81 -24.66
CA ALA A 348 -11.00 -3.40 -24.43
C ALA A 348 -11.24 -3.79 -22.96
N ASP A 349 -10.19 -4.19 -22.25
CA ASP A 349 -10.22 -4.50 -20.81
C ASP A 349 -10.45 -3.23 -19.97
N GLU A 350 -9.92 -2.07 -20.36
CA GLU A 350 -10.25 -0.78 -19.73
C GLU A 350 -11.71 -0.40 -20.00
N LEU A 351 -12.17 -0.52 -21.25
CA LEU A 351 -13.56 -0.23 -21.63
C LEU A 351 -14.56 -1.13 -20.88
N ALA A 352 -14.19 -2.37 -20.57
CA ALA A 352 -15.02 -3.32 -19.84
C ALA A 352 -15.26 -2.90 -18.38
N LYS A 353 -14.37 -2.09 -17.78
CA LYS A 353 -14.51 -1.58 -16.41
C LYS A 353 -15.57 -0.49 -16.29
N TRP A 354 -15.97 0.12 -17.41
CA TRP A 354 -16.83 1.31 -17.41
C TRP A 354 -18.28 0.97 -17.76
N ASN A 355 -19.19 1.63 -17.05
CA ASN A 355 -20.62 1.43 -17.22
C ASN A 355 -21.09 1.91 -18.60
N ASN A 356 -21.93 1.09 -19.23
CA ASN A 356 -22.71 1.50 -20.40
C ASN A 356 -23.89 2.36 -19.92
N GLY A 357 -24.21 3.43 -20.65
CA GLY A 357 -25.41 4.20 -20.35
C GLY A 357 -25.91 5.01 -21.54
N LEU A 358 -27.17 5.44 -21.41
CA LEU A 358 -27.75 6.53 -22.17
C LEU A 358 -27.72 7.74 -21.25
N GLU A 359 -27.27 8.89 -21.74
CA GLU A 359 -27.34 10.14 -21.01
C GLU A 359 -28.81 10.43 -20.67
N LYS A 360 -29.13 10.75 -19.41
CA LYS A 360 -30.53 10.90 -18.93
C LYS A 360 -31.33 11.95 -19.72
N GLU A 361 -30.67 12.82 -20.48
CA GLU A 361 -31.27 13.90 -21.27
C GLU A 361 -31.55 13.52 -22.76
N GLU A 362 -31.09 12.37 -23.27
CA GLU A 362 -31.26 11.96 -24.69
C GLU A 362 -32.30 10.84 -24.89
N LEU A 363 -33.34 10.76 -24.06
CA LEU A 363 -34.43 9.79 -24.24
C LEU A 363 -35.52 10.23 -25.25
N THR A 364 -35.35 11.35 -25.96
CA THR A 364 -36.44 11.97 -26.75
C THR A 364 -36.16 12.19 -28.24
N SER A 365 -35.03 11.76 -28.80
CA SER A 365 -34.77 11.86 -30.24
C SER A 365 -34.39 10.52 -30.88
N GLU A 366 -35.16 10.09 -31.90
CA GLU A 366 -34.93 8.87 -32.69
C GLU A 366 -33.67 8.93 -33.60
N ARG A 367 -32.77 9.89 -33.40
CA ARG A 367 -31.55 10.05 -34.20
C ARG A 367 -30.33 10.03 -33.28
N HIS A 368 -29.63 8.88 -33.29
CA HIS A 368 -28.34 8.56 -32.66
C HIS A 368 -28.39 8.03 -31.21
N GLN A 369 -28.95 6.83 -31.02
CA GLN A 369 -28.63 6.00 -29.84
C GLN A 369 -27.21 5.40 -29.98
N GLN A 370 -26.17 6.23 -30.08
CA GLN A 370 -24.80 5.73 -29.99
C GLN A 370 -24.53 5.29 -28.55
N LYS A 371 -24.08 4.05 -28.37
CA LYS A 371 -23.71 3.52 -27.04
C LYS A 371 -22.55 4.36 -26.50
N LYS A 372 -22.80 5.17 -25.47
CA LYS A 372 -21.79 5.93 -24.75
C LYS A 372 -21.29 5.13 -23.53
N LYS A 373 -20.05 5.40 -23.13
CA LYS A 373 -19.38 4.90 -21.93
C LYS A 373 -19.14 6.07 -20.99
N PHE A 374 -19.48 5.91 -19.72
CA PHE A 374 -19.12 6.87 -18.68
C PHE A 374 -17.70 6.59 -18.22
N VAL A 375 -16.77 7.50 -18.53
CA VAL A 375 -15.38 7.42 -18.10
C VAL A 375 -15.23 8.23 -16.81
N PRO A 376 -15.00 7.59 -15.64
CA PRO A 376 -14.82 8.31 -14.39
C PRO A 376 -13.48 9.05 -14.37
N PHE A 377 -13.40 10.16 -13.63
CA PHE A 377 -12.10 10.79 -13.34
C PHE A 377 -11.23 9.89 -12.46
N ALA A 378 -11.86 9.16 -11.54
CA ALA A 378 -11.23 8.20 -10.65
C ALA A 378 -10.96 6.83 -11.32
N ASN A 379 -10.39 5.89 -10.55
CA ASN A 379 -10.17 4.48 -10.95
C ASN A 379 -9.40 4.30 -12.27
N GLY A 380 -8.52 5.23 -12.61
CA GLY A 380 -7.69 5.16 -13.81
C GLY A 380 -8.38 5.59 -15.10
N GLY A 381 -9.63 6.08 -15.06
CA GLY A 381 -10.37 6.48 -16.26
C GLY A 381 -9.71 7.63 -17.02
N THR A 382 -9.37 8.75 -16.34
CA THR A 382 -8.59 9.85 -16.96
C THR A 382 -7.30 9.31 -17.58
N LEU A 383 -6.53 8.55 -16.80
CA LEU A 383 -5.23 8.06 -17.24
C LEU A 383 -5.34 7.16 -18.48
N ALA A 384 -6.35 6.28 -18.54
CA ALA A 384 -6.59 5.41 -19.68
C ALA A 384 -6.87 6.23 -20.95
N VAL A 385 -7.74 7.22 -20.89
CA VAL A 385 -8.05 8.09 -22.04
C VAL A 385 -6.82 8.88 -22.47
N LEU A 386 -6.13 9.56 -21.54
CA LEU A 386 -4.94 10.37 -21.88
C LEU A 386 -3.78 9.53 -22.45
N THR A 387 -3.69 8.27 -22.06
CA THR A 387 -2.62 7.36 -22.51
C THR A 387 -2.95 6.71 -23.85
N HIS A 388 -4.22 6.35 -24.08
CA HIS A 388 -4.58 5.41 -25.15
C HIS A 388 -5.44 5.99 -26.26
N ALA A 389 -6.33 6.94 -25.98
CA ALA A 389 -7.28 7.46 -26.98
C ALA A 389 -6.51 8.10 -28.15
N HIS A 390 -6.81 7.69 -29.38
CA HIS A 390 -6.11 8.18 -30.58
C HIS A 390 -6.49 9.63 -30.92
N SER A 391 -7.72 10.03 -30.62
CA SER A 391 -8.26 11.38 -30.86
C SER A 391 -7.65 12.40 -29.88
N PRO A 392 -6.94 13.44 -30.38
CA PRO A 392 -6.45 14.54 -29.54
C PRO A 392 -7.58 15.30 -28.83
N GLU A 393 -8.73 15.46 -29.49
CA GLU A 393 -9.89 16.13 -28.90
C GLU A 393 -10.47 15.35 -27.73
N THR A 394 -10.58 14.02 -27.83
CA THR A 394 -11.03 13.18 -26.71
C THR A 394 -10.11 13.33 -25.50
N ARG A 395 -8.79 13.32 -25.71
CA ARG A 395 -7.81 13.55 -24.64
C ARG A 395 -7.97 14.94 -24.04
N LYS A 396 -8.14 15.97 -24.87
CA LYS A 396 -8.35 17.36 -24.44
C LYS A 396 -9.62 17.51 -23.61
N THR A 397 -10.76 16.99 -24.09
CA THR A 397 -12.05 17.01 -23.36
C THR A 397 -11.91 16.35 -22.00
N MET A 398 -11.29 15.17 -21.93
CA MET A 398 -11.10 14.47 -20.66
C MET A 398 -10.21 15.28 -19.70
N PHE A 399 -9.09 15.81 -20.20
CA PHE A 399 -8.16 16.60 -19.39
C PHE A 399 -8.81 17.86 -18.83
N LEU A 400 -9.48 18.65 -19.67
CA LEU A 400 -10.12 19.90 -19.24
C LEU A 400 -11.27 19.63 -18.26
N ALA A 401 -12.07 18.59 -18.48
CA ALA A 401 -13.12 18.21 -17.56
C ALA A 401 -12.58 17.78 -16.19
N ASP A 402 -11.51 16.96 -16.16
CA ASP A 402 -10.84 16.56 -14.91
C ASP A 402 -10.20 17.77 -14.21
N ASN A 403 -9.64 18.72 -14.98
CA ASN A 403 -9.06 19.95 -14.46
C ASN A 403 -10.12 20.90 -13.87
N LEU A 404 -11.38 20.85 -14.31
CA LEU A 404 -12.46 21.72 -13.83
C LEU A 404 -13.21 21.18 -12.59
N LYS A 405 -12.90 19.97 -12.13
CA LYS A 405 -13.61 19.35 -10.99
C LYS A 405 -13.28 20.04 -9.66
N LEU A 406 -14.15 19.82 -8.67
CA LEU A 406 -13.97 20.26 -7.29
C LEU A 406 -13.71 21.78 -7.15
N LYS A 407 -14.38 22.59 -7.96
CA LYS A 407 -14.33 24.06 -7.88
C LYS A 407 -14.64 24.59 -6.48
N GLU A 408 -15.52 23.91 -5.75
CA GLU A 408 -15.89 24.21 -4.36
C GLU A 408 -14.71 24.12 -3.38
N ASN A 409 -13.63 23.41 -3.74
CA ASN A 409 -12.43 23.35 -2.91
C ASN A 409 -11.56 24.61 -3.00
N LYS A 410 -11.70 25.44 -4.04
CA LYS A 410 -10.95 26.70 -4.17
C LYS A 410 -11.15 27.63 -2.95
N PRO A 411 -12.37 28.06 -2.58
CA PRO A 411 -12.57 28.95 -1.45
C PRO A 411 -12.19 28.31 -0.11
N LEU A 412 -12.35 26.98 0.04
CA LEU A 412 -11.87 26.27 1.24
C LEU A 412 -10.35 26.37 1.36
N PHE A 413 -9.64 26.16 0.24
CA PHE A 413 -8.19 26.17 0.23
C PHE A 413 -7.62 27.57 0.48
N GLU A 414 -8.19 28.61 -0.16
CA GLU A 414 -7.83 30.00 0.12
C GLU A 414 -7.99 30.34 1.61
N GLU A 415 -9.12 29.95 2.23
CA GLU A 415 -9.35 30.19 3.66
C GLU A 415 -8.36 29.42 4.56
N ILE A 416 -7.99 28.19 4.20
CA ILE A 416 -6.98 27.40 4.92
C ILE A 416 -5.63 28.14 4.92
N ILE A 417 -5.18 28.62 3.75
CA ILE A 417 -3.89 29.33 3.63
C ILE A 417 -3.90 30.62 4.45
N LYS A 418 -4.97 31.41 4.36
CA LYS A 418 -5.15 32.65 5.15
C LYS A 418 -5.02 32.38 6.65
N ARG A 419 -5.74 31.36 7.14
CA ARG A 419 -5.74 31.01 8.57
C ARG A 419 -4.42 30.43 9.04
N ARG A 420 -3.72 29.67 8.21
CA ARG A 420 -2.37 29.16 8.50
C ARG A 420 -1.37 30.30 8.70
N ALA A 421 -1.39 31.31 7.82
CA ALA A 421 -0.55 32.49 7.96
C ALA A 421 -0.85 33.25 9.27
N GLN A 422 -2.13 33.49 9.56
CA GLN A 422 -2.57 34.12 10.82
C GLN A 422 -2.15 33.30 12.05
N GLN A 423 -2.29 31.97 12.00
CA GLN A 423 -1.92 31.07 13.08
C GLN A 423 -0.41 31.12 13.36
N ALA A 424 0.43 31.17 12.32
CA ALA A 424 1.87 31.28 12.45
C ALA A 424 2.28 32.62 13.09
N GLN A 425 1.70 33.74 12.63
CA GLN A 425 1.90 35.06 13.21
C GLN A 425 1.48 35.12 14.68
N PHE A 426 0.39 34.44 15.03
CA PHE A 426 -0.08 34.34 16.41
C PHE A 426 1.00 33.72 17.32
N LEU A 427 1.66 32.66 16.84
CA LEU A 427 2.82 32.02 17.47
C LEU A 427 4.15 32.77 17.30
N LYS A 428 4.13 34.01 16.79
CA LYS A 428 5.31 34.87 16.56
C LYS A 428 6.28 34.36 15.48
N TYR A 429 5.81 33.50 14.57
CA TYR A 429 6.51 33.17 13.33
C TYR A 429 6.14 34.17 12.23
N THR A 430 7.05 34.46 11.31
CA THR A 430 6.76 35.38 10.19
C THR A 430 5.79 34.75 9.21
N THR A 431 5.97 33.45 8.95
CA THR A 431 5.21 32.69 7.96
C THR A 431 4.85 31.29 8.46
N HIS A 432 3.86 30.67 7.82
CA HIS A 432 3.55 29.26 8.09
C HIS A 432 4.69 28.33 7.68
N ALA A 433 5.46 28.70 6.65
CA ALA A 433 6.65 27.97 6.24
C ALA A 433 7.70 27.87 7.35
N GLU A 434 8.04 28.99 8.01
CA GLU A 434 8.95 29.02 9.16
C GLU A 434 8.45 28.17 10.33
N PHE A 435 7.15 28.23 10.64
CA PHE A 435 6.55 27.40 11.67
C PHE A 435 6.70 25.90 11.38
N ARG A 436 6.49 25.48 10.13
CA ARG A 436 6.50 24.06 9.75
C ARG A 436 7.91 23.50 9.59
N ILE A 437 8.87 24.31 9.14
CA ILE A 437 10.22 23.85 8.82
C ILE A 437 11.01 23.40 10.06
N GLU A 438 10.68 23.88 11.27
CA GLU A 438 11.34 23.47 12.52
C GLU A 438 11.32 21.94 12.74
N ARG A 439 10.25 21.27 12.28
CA ARG A 439 10.08 19.80 12.37
C ARG A 439 10.79 19.02 11.27
N ARG A 440 11.30 19.69 10.25
CA ARG A 440 11.95 19.08 9.08
C ARG A 440 13.43 18.85 9.32
N MET A 441 14.09 18.07 8.47
CA MET A 441 15.54 17.94 8.46
C MET A 441 16.21 19.26 8.01
N ALA A 442 15.66 19.95 7.01
CA ALA A 442 16.25 21.18 6.45
C ALA A 442 16.42 22.33 7.47
N LYS A 443 15.58 22.39 8.50
CA LYS A 443 15.53 23.39 9.59
C LYS A 443 15.29 24.85 9.22
N THR A 444 15.52 25.29 7.98
CA THR A 444 15.23 26.65 7.55
C THR A 444 14.64 26.70 6.14
N THR A 445 13.84 27.73 5.86
CA THR A 445 13.21 27.93 4.55
C THR A 445 14.25 28.31 3.49
N GLU A 446 15.29 29.05 3.85
CA GLU A 446 16.37 29.47 2.95
C GLU A 446 17.13 28.26 2.39
N TRP A 447 17.31 27.20 3.19
CA TRP A 447 17.90 25.96 2.70
C TRP A 447 17.03 25.32 1.60
N VAL A 448 15.72 25.28 1.81
CA VAL A 448 14.77 24.70 0.85
C VAL A 448 14.70 25.56 -0.42
N GLU A 449 14.65 26.88 -0.29
CA GLU A 449 14.68 27.81 -1.42
C GLU A 449 15.96 27.66 -2.25
N GLY A 450 17.12 27.58 -1.58
CA GLY A 450 18.40 27.34 -2.25
C GLY A 450 18.45 26.01 -2.99
N PHE A 451 17.95 24.94 -2.36
CA PHE A 451 17.86 23.61 -2.97
C PHE A 451 16.94 23.60 -4.20
N LEU A 452 15.71 24.09 -4.07
CA LEU A 452 14.74 24.15 -5.18
C LEU A 452 15.22 25.08 -6.29
N GLY A 453 15.87 26.20 -5.95
CA GLY A 453 16.49 27.12 -6.91
C GLY A 453 17.59 26.46 -7.72
N GLN A 454 18.48 25.71 -7.07
CA GLN A 454 19.54 24.96 -7.75
C GLN A 454 18.97 23.88 -8.69
N LEU A 455 17.97 23.12 -8.22
CA LEU A 455 17.29 22.14 -9.07
C LEU A 455 16.59 22.80 -10.25
N ARG A 456 15.96 23.95 -10.06
CA ARG A 456 15.34 24.71 -11.15
C ARG A 456 16.34 25.08 -12.24
N THR A 457 17.54 25.53 -11.88
CA THR A 457 18.59 25.86 -12.86
C THR A 457 19.06 24.64 -13.67
N THR A 458 19.08 23.47 -13.06
CA THR A 458 19.70 22.26 -13.63
C THR A 458 18.69 21.31 -14.30
N LEU A 459 17.46 21.22 -13.80
CA LEU A 459 16.42 20.31 -14.26
C LEU A 459 15.55 20.89 -15.38
N CYS A 460 15.25 22.20 -15.37
CA CYS A 460 14.43 22.82 -16.41
C CYS A 460 15.03 22.66 -17.84
N PRO A 461 16.35 22.81 -18.06
CA PRO A 461 16.94 22.48 -19.36
C PRO A 461 16.64 21.05 -19.81
N ARG A 462 16.75 20.07 -18.90
CA ARG A 462 16.49 18.65 -19.20
C ARG A 462 15.06 18.38 -19.60
N GLY A 463 14.08 18.95 -18.88
CA GLY A 463 12.69 18.80 -19.27
C GLY A 463 12.35 19.44 -20.61
N ARG A 464 13.03 20.53 -20.99
CA ARG A 464 12.88 21.11 -22.34
C ARG A 464 13.40 20.15 -23.43
N ASP A 465 14.50 19.45 -23.16
CA ASP A 465 15.02 18.44 -24.08
C ASP A 465 14.03 17.28 -24.23
N GLU A 466 13.48 16.77 -23.11
CA GLU A 466 12.46 15.70 -23.11
C GLU A 466 11.16 16.13 -23.81
N ILE A 467 10.66 17.34 -23.56
CA ILE A 467 9.50 17.91 -24.28
C ILE A 467 9.79 18.02 -25.77
N SER A 468 11.01 18.37 -26.16
CA SER A 468 11.38 18.49 -27.57
C SER A 468 11.28 17.14 -28.29
N VAL A 469 11.62 16.03 -27.61
CA VAL A 469 11.42 14.67 -28.13
C VAL A 469 9.93 14.37 -28.34
N LEU A 470 9.10 14.63 -27.33
CA LEU A 470 7.65 14.38 -27.44
C LEU A 470 6.99 15.27 -28.50
N GLN A 471 7.40 16.55 -28.58
CA GLN A 471 6.93 17.50 -29.58
C GLN A 471 7.35 17.07 -30.98
N HIS A 472 8.58 16.59 -31.17
CA HIS A 472 9.03 16.09 -32.46
C HIS A 472 8.14 14.95 -32.95
N ARG A 473 7.94 13.94 -32.09
CA ARG A 473 7.11 12.77 -32.40
C ARG A 473 5.66 13.16 -32.70
N ARG A 474 5.11 14.12 -31.96
CA ARG A 474 3.78 14.70 -32.19
C ARG A 474 3.67 15.35 -33.57
N LEU A 475 4.63 16.18 -33.95
CA LEU A 475 4.62 16.86 -35.24
C LEU A 475 4.70 15.86 -36.40
N GLU A 476 5.43 14.75 -36.25
CA GLU A 476 5.45 13.66 -37.23
C GLU A 476 4.08 12.99 -37.39
N ASP A 477 3.39 12.68 -36.29
CA ASP A 477 2.04 12.12 -36.33
C ASP A 477 1.05 13.08 -37.01
N LEU A 478 1.12 14.38 -36.72
CA LEU A 478 0.29 15.40 -37.36
C LEU A 478 0.57 15.52 -38.86
N ARG A 479 1.84 15.43 -39.28
CA ARG A 479 2.21 15.40 -40.71
C ARG A 479 1.66 14.16 -41.40
N ALA A 480 1.82 12.99 -40.80
CA ALA A 480 1.33 11.73 -41.34
C ALA A 480 -0.20 11.72 -41.51
N ARG A 481 -0.94 12.45 -40.65
CA ARG A 481 -2.40 12.60 -40.71
C ARG A 481 -2.87 13.77 -41.59
N GLY A 482 -1.96 14.54 -42.19
CA GLY A 482 -2.32 15.73 -42.97
C GLY A 482 -2.91 16.88 -42.14
N GLN A 483 -2.65 16.90 -40.84
CA GLN A 483 -3.18 17.87 -39.86
C GLN A 483 -2.13 18.88 -39.37
N TYR A 484 -0.93 18.86 -39.96
CA TYR A 484 0.18 19.74 -39.60
C TYR A 484 -0.05 21.18 -40.06
N SER A 485 0.18 22.15 -39.16
CA SER A 485 0.28 23.58 -39.49
C SER A 485 1.48 24.24 -38.80
N ASP A 486 2.02 25.31 -39.39
CA ASP A 486 3.12 26.09 -38.79
C ASP A 486 2.71 26.79 -37.48
N GLU A 487 1.40 26.99 -37.25
CA GLU A 487 0.87 27.52 -35.99
C GLU A 487 0.99 26.51 -34.85
N GLN A 488 0.81 25.22 -35.11
CA GLN A 488 0.97 24.14 -34.10
C GLN A 488 2.41 23.95 -33.63
N VAL A 489 3.39 24.42 -34.41
CA VAL A 489 4.81 24.43 -34.04
C VAL A 489 5.13 25.62 -33.12
N LYS A 490 4.40 26.73 -33.28
CA LYS A 490 4.53 27.92 -32.42
C LYS A 490 3.84 27.74 -31.08
N LEU A 491 2.78 26.94 -31.04
CA LEU A 491 2.12 26.51 -29.80
C LEU A 491 3.04 25.52 -29.06
N GLY A 492 3.11 25.65 -27.73
CA GLY A 492 3.90 24.76 -26.88
C GLY A 492 3.34 23.33 -26.89
N PHE A 493 4.01 22.41 -26.20
CA PHE A 493 3.53 21.03 -26.10
C PHE A 493 2.30 20.95 -25.17
N PRO A 494 1.12 20.51 -25.64
CA PRO A 494 -0.10 20.52 -24.83
C PRO A 494 -0.13 19.39 -23.79
N LEU A 495 -0.62 19.70 -22.58
CA LEU A 495 -0.61 18.82 -21.42
C LEU A 495 -1.35 17.49 -21.65
N TRP A 496 -2.50 17.53 -22.31
CA TRP A 496 -3.34 16.35 -22.58
C TRP A 496 -2.73 15.38 -23.60
N GLU A 497 -1.64 15.75 -24.27
CA GLU A 497 -0.96 14.88 -25.21
C GLU A 497 0.28 14.18 -24.61
N LYS A 498 0.72 14.60 -23.42
CA LYS A 498 1.91 14.05 -22.73
C LYS A 498 1.86 12.54 -22.66
N ARG A 499 0.88 11.98 -21.94
CA ARG A 499 0.78 10.53 -21.71
C ARG A 499 0.71 9.70 -22.99
N TYR A 500 0.04 10.22 -24.01
CA TYR A 500 -0.09 9.54 -25.30
C TYR A 500 1.25 9.42 -26.01
N TYR A 501 2.02 10.51 -26.12
CA TYR A 501 3.31 10.49 -26.80
C TYR A 501 4.41 9.85 -25.95
N GLU A 502 4.36 9.93 -24.62
CA GLU A 502 5.22 9.14 -23.74
C GLU A 502 5.11 7.64 -24.08
N ARG A 503 3.87 7.11 -24.16
CA ARG A 503 3.62 5.72 -24.52
C ARG A 503 4.13 5.37 -25.92
N LEU A 504 3.94 6.25 -26.91
CA LEU A 504 4.39 5.96 -28.29
C LEU A 504 5.92 5.86 -28.37
N VAL A 505 6.62 6.77 -27.71
CA VAL A 505 8.09 6.75 -27.67
C VAL A 505 8.59 5.55 -26.84
N GLU A 506 7.94 5.17 -25.74
CA GLU A 506 8.25 3.92 -25.02
C GLU A 506 8.12 2.67 -25.91
N ARG A 507 7.12 2.65 -26.80
CA ARG A 507 6.95 1.56 -27.77
C ARG A 507 8.06 1.53 -28.82
N GLU A 508 8.55 2.70 -29.24
CA GLU A 508 9.71 2.82 -30.15
C GLU A 508 11.01 2.33 -29.49
N PHE A 509 11.07 2.38 -28.16
CA PHE A 509 12.13 1.75 -27.37
C PHE A 509 11.91 0.26 -27.09
N GLU A 510 10.88 -0.35 -27.68
CA GLU A 510 10.51 -1.76 -27.51
C GLU A 510 10.23 -2.15 -26.05
N ILE A 511 9.73 -1.22 -25.24
CA ILE A 511 9.37 -1.45 -23.84
C ILE A 511 7.89 -1.83 -23.74
N ASP A 512 7.62 -3.13 -23.70
CA ASP A 512 6.28 -3.66 -23.46
C ASP A 512 6.11 -4.06 -21.99
N GLN A 513 5.48 -3.18 -21.21
CA GLN A 513 5.21 -3.40 -19.79
C GLN A 513 4.35 -4.64 -19.50
N LEU A 514 3.48 -5.05 -20.43
CA LEU A 514 2.66 -6.26 -20.26
C LEU A 514 3.51 -7.51 -20.46
N LYS A 515 4.32 -7.56 -21.53
CA LYS A 515 5.26 -8.66 -21.76
C LYS A 515 6.30 -8.80 -20.66
N ILE A 516 6.82 -7.68 -20.16
CA ILE A 516 7.75 -7.67 -19.02
C ILE A 516 7.07 -8.26 -17.77
N SER A 517 5.78 -7.95 -17.54
CA SER A 517 5.08 -8.41 -16.33
C SER A 517 4.90 -9.93 -16.22
N GLU A 518 4.90 -10.65 -17.35
CA GLU A 518 4.84 -12.12 -17.38
C GLU A 518 6.01 -12.79 -16.63
N PHE A 519 7.10 -12.05 -16.44
CA PHE A 519 8.31 -12.51 -15.75
C PHE A 519 8.38 -12.09 -14.27
N PHE A 520 7.40 -11.37 -13.74
CA PHE A 520 7.40 -10.92 -12.34
C PHE A 520 6.16 -11.38 -11.57
N PRO A 521 5.98 -12.71 -11.38
CA PRO A 521 4.93 -13.23 -10.51
C PRO A 521 5.17 -12.81 -9.05
N LEU A 522 4.20 -12.11 -8.47
CA LEU A 522 4.30 -11.36 -7.20
C LEU A 522 5.00 -12.12 -6.07
N GLU A 523 4.51 -13.31 -5.70
CA GLU A 523 5.04 -14.08 -4.56
C GLU A 523 6.50 -14.49 -4.77
N ARG A 524 6.85 -14.89 -6.00
CA ARG A 524 8.22 -15.29 -6.32
C ARG A 524 9.15 -14.09 -6.37
N THR A 525 8.71 -12.99 -7.00
CA THR A 525 9.44 -11.72 -7.02
C THR A 525 9.71 -11.22 -5.59
N ALA A 526 8.69 -11.20 -4.72
CA ALA A 526 8.81 -10.76 -3.33
C ALA A 526 9.79 -11.63 -2.53
N THR A 527 9.73 -12.96 -2.69
CA THR A 527 10.65 -13.89 -2.02
C THR A 527 12.08 -13.71 -2.51
N ASN A 528 12.28 -13.58 -3.83
CA ASN A 528 13.61 -13.34 -4.39
C ASN A 528 14.19 -11.99 -3.92
N MET A 529 13.36 -10.97 -3.66
CA MET A 529 13.81 -9.72 -3.03
C MET A 529 14.32 -9.95 -1.59
N LEU A 530 13.65 -10.79 -0.80
CA LEU A 530 14.13 -11.15 0.53
C LEU A 530 15.50 -11.83 0.47
N ASP A 531 15.75 -12.68 -0.53
CA ASP A 531 17.05 -13.35 -0.70
C ASP A 531 18.19 -12.34 -0.98
N ILE A 532 17.90 -11.24 -1.68
CA ILE A 532 18.87 -10.15 -1.90
C ILE A 532 19.26 -9.53 -0.56
N PHE A 533 18.28 -9.13 0.26
CA PHE A 533 18.54 -8.54 1.57
C PHE A 533 19.19 -9.54 2.54
N ALA A 534 18.78 -10.80 2.50
CA ALA A 534 19.40 -11.89 3.25
C ALA A 534 20.91 -11.98 2.97
N SER A 535 21.27 -11.98 1.68
CA SER A 535 22.66 -12.07 1.24
C SER A 535 23.49 -10.83 1.58
N LEU A 536 22.94 -9.64 1.35
CA LEU A 536 23.67 -8.37 1.44
C LEU A 536 23.75 -7.82 2.86
N LEU A 537 22.73 -8.02 3.69
CA LEU A 537 22.64 -7.51 5.08
C LEU A 537 22.90 -8.59 6.14
N GLY A 538 23.12 -9.84 5.73
CA GLY A 538 23.36 -10.97 6.62
C GLY A 538 22.12 -11.37 7.41
N LEU A 539 20.96 -11.43 6.74
CA LEU A 539 19.67 -11.76 7.34
C LEU A 539 19.21 -13.16 6.95
N ARG A 540 18.31 -13.73 7.76
CA ARG A 540 17.56 -14.95 7.45
C ARG A 540 16.08 -14.69 7.68
N PHE A 541 15.27 -15.06 6.69
CA PHE A 541 13.81 -14.95 6.74
C PHE A 541 13.20 -16.34 6.79
N ASP A 542 12.73 -16.75 7.97
CA ASP A 542 12.10 -18.06 8.17
C ASP A 542 10.58 -17.90 8.11
N SER A 543 9.94 -18.54 7.15
CA SER A 543 8.47 -18.50 7.01
C SER A 543 7.77 -19.10 8.22
N ILE A 544 6.78 -18.38 8.74
CA ILE A 544 5.94 -18.83 9.84
C ILE A 544 4.87 -19.77 9.27
N PRO A 545 4.74 -21.01 9.80
CA PRO A 545 3.73 -21.96 9.31
C PRO A 545 2.31 -21.40 9.43
N ALA A 546 1.47 -21.69 8.43
CA ALA A 546 0.10 -21.19 8.38
C ALA A 546 -0.74 -21.58 9.61
N GLU A 547 -0.43 -22.71 10.25
CA GLU A 547 -1.11 -23.17 11.47
C GLU A 547 -0.81 -22.29 12.69
N ARG A 548 0.24 -21.46 12.63
CA ARG A 548 0.56 -20.44 13.65
C ARG A 548 0.02 -19.05 13.29
N LEU A 549 -0.46 -18.85 12.06
CA LEU A 549 -1.05 -17.60 11.59
C LEU A 549 -2.57 -17.70 11.67
N THR A 550 -3.08 -17.69 12.90
CA THR A 550 -4.51 -17.73 13.20
C THR A 550 -5.12 -16.32 13.27
N GLY A 551 -6.45 -16.21 13.28
CA GLY A 551 -7.15 -14.91 13.22
C GLY A 551 -6.90 -13.95 14.39
N ASP A 552 -6.24 -14.42 15.45
CA ASP A 552 -5.77 -13.60 16.58
C ASP A 552 -4.39 -12.97 16.35
N VAL A 553 -3.69 -13.30 15.25
CA VAL A 553 -2.37 -12.74 14.89
C VAL A 553 -2.30 -12.26 13.43
N ILE A 554 -3.28 -12.60 12.59
CA ILE A 554 -3.43 -12.06 11.23
C ILE A 554 -4.86 -11.55 10.99
N TRP A 555 -5.00 -10.51 10.18
CA TRP A 555 -6.28 -9.87 9.85
C TRP A 555 -6.91 -10.40 8.54
N HIS A 556 -6.19 -11.21 7.76
CA HIS A 556 -6.67 -11.77 6.50
C HIS A 556 -5.87 -13.02 6.06
N ASP A 557 -6.53 -14.01 5.46
CA ASP A 557 -5.93 -15.32 5.10
C ASP A 557 -4.83 -15.26 4.02
N THR A 558 -4.76 -14.15 3.28
CA THR A 558 -3.68 -13.92 2.30
C THR A 558 -2.40 -13.42 2.94
N VAL A 559 -2.43 -13.05 4.23
CA VAL A 559 -1.25 -12.56 4.93
C VAL A 559 -0.25 -13.70 5.11
N ARG A 560 1.03 -13.40 4.90
CA ARG A 560 2.15 -14.31 5.19
C ARG A 560 3.06 -13.66 6.22
N GLY A 561 3.63 -14.46 7.12
CA GLY A 561 4.53 -13.98 8.17
C GLY A 561 5.89 -14.65 8.10
N PHE A 562 6.93 -13.91 8.47
CA PHE A 562 8.32 -14.38 8.55
C PHE A 562 8.93 -13.96 9.88
N SER A 563 9.64 -14.86 10.55
CA SER A 563 10.59 -14.51 11.61
C SER A 563 11.92 -14.14 10.98
N VAL A 564 12.49 -13.02 11.40
CA VAL A 564 13.73 -12.48 10.84
C VAL A 564 14.85 -12.62 11.84
N TRP A 565 16.01 -13.08 11.36
CA TRP A 565 17.18 -13.37 12.19
C TRP A 565 18.45 -12.76 11.59
N ASP A 566 19.37 -12.35 12.45
CA ASP A 566 20.73 -12.00 12.06
C ASP A 566 21.55 -13.29 11.92
N THR A 567 22.22 -13.47 10.78
CA THR A 567 23.01 -14.68 10.52
C THR A 567 24.38 -14.70 11.21
N LYS A 568 24.88 -13.55 11.67
CA LYS A 568 26.21 -13.46 12.32
C LYS A 568 26.16 -14.06 13.71
N ASP A 569 25.13 -13.69 14.48
CA ASP A 569 25.00 -14.03 15.89
C ASP A 569 23.78 -14.94 16.18
N ASP A 570 23.05 -15.38 15.14
CA ASP A 570 21.76 -16.09 15.23
C ASP A 570 20.74 -15.35 16.13
N GLU A 571 20.81 -14.01 16.11
CA GLU A 571 19.98 -13.14 16.94
C GLU A 571 18.62 -12.91 16.27
N PHE A 572 17.54 -13.02 17.03
CA PHE A 572 16.21 -12.64 16.54
C PHE A 572 16.15 -11.13 16.29
N ILE A 573 15.61 -10.71 15.15
CA ILE A 573 15.49 -9.29 14.75
C ILE A 573 14.04 -8.80 14.87
N GLY A 574 13.05 -9.63 14.54
CA GLY A 574 11.65 -9.22 14.53
C GLY A 574 10.80 -10.02 13.56
N TYR A 575 9.65 -9.46 13.20
CA TYR A 575 8.70 -10.07 12.27
C TYR A 575 8.44 -9.21 11.04
N LEU A 576 8.31 -9.88 9.89
CA LEU A 576 7.90 -9.28 8.63
C LEU A 576 6.60 -9.94 8.17
N TYR A 577 5.61 -9.13 7.81
CA TYR A 577 4.36 -9.59 7.24
C TYR A 577 4.20 -9.11 5.80
N PHE A 578 3.69 -9.97 4.94
CA PHE A 578 3.28 -9.63 3.58
C PHE A 578 1.76 -9.56 3.53
N ASP A 579 1.24 -8.37 3.22
CA ASP A 579 -0.15 -8.15 2.82
C ASP A 579 -0.15 -7.43 1.47
N LEU A 580 0.12 -8.17 0.40
CA LEU A 580 0.52 -7.61 -0.89
C LEU A 580 -0.63 -7.42 -1.89
N LEU A 581 -1.74 -8.14 -1.70
CA LEU A 581 -2.85 -8.18 -2.64
C LEU A 581 -3.90 -7.12 -2.33
N TRP A 582 -4.48 -6.55 -3.39
CA TRP A 582 -5.68 -5.73 -3.30
C TRP A 582 -6.90 -6.58 -2.88
N ARG A 583 -7.76 -5.99 -2.05
CA ARG A 583 -9.10 -6.51 -1.72
C ARG A 583 -10.03 -5.36 -1.36
N GLU A 584 -11.33 -5.64 -1.33
CA GLU A 584 -12.34 -4.70 -0.87
C GLU A 584 -12.05 -4.24 0.59
N ASN A 585 -12.37 -2.98 0.89
CA ASN A 585 -12.13 -2.30 2.17
C ASN A 585 -10.65 -2.11 2.59
N LYS A 586 -9.68 -2.68 1.87
CA LYS A 586 -8.26 -2.41 2.12
C LYS A 586 -7.82 -1.08 1.51
N TYR A 587 -6.92 -0.37 2.20
CA TYR A 587 -6.20 0.77 1.66
C TYR A 587 -5.56 0.44 0.31
N ARG A 588 -5.85 1.27 -0.72
CA ARG A 588 -5.44 1.01 -2.11
C ARG A 588 -4.01 1.43 -2.45
N GLY A 589 -3.31 2.11 -1.55
CA GLY A 589 -1.91 2.47 -1.75
C GLY A 589 -0.95 1.33 -1.40
N ASN A 590 0.34 1.64 -1.48
CA ASN A 590 1.42 0.78 -1.02
C ASN A 590 2.15 1.52 0.09
N GLN A 591 2.45 0.82 1.18
CA GLN A 591 3.13 1.37 2.35
C GLN A 591 3.74 0.25 3.18
N SER A 592 4.84 0.55 3.85
CA SER A 592 5.28 -0.19 5.03
C SER A 592 4.54 0.32 6.28
N VAL A 593 4.19 -0.58 7.19
CA VAL A 593 3.47 -0.25 8.44
C VAL A 593 4.13 -0.89 9.64
N ASN A 594 4.58 -0.05 10.58
CA ASN A 594 4.95 -0.43 11.94
C ASN A 594 3.74 -0.88 12.77
N ILE A 595 3.49 -2.19 12.89
CA ILE A 595 2.52 -2.69 13.88
C ILE A 595 3.11 -2.82 15.28
N GLN A 596 4.42 -3.02 15.38
CA GLN A 596 5.13 -3.00 16.65
C GLN A 596 6.55 -2.47 16.45
N CYS A 597 6.94 -1.47 17.23
CA CYS A 597 8.25 -0.85 17.19
C CYS A 597 9.23 -1.57 18.12
N GLY A 598 10.51 -1.57 17.74
CA GLY A 598 11.58 -1.97 18.63
C GLY A 598 11.99 -0.87 19.61
N TYR A 599 12.22 -1.23 20.86
CA TYR A 599 12.66 -0.31 21.93
C TYR A 599 13.38 -1.08 23.05
N ILE A 600 13.98 -0.36 24.00
CA ILE A 600 14.61 -0.96 25.18
C ILE A 600 13.64 -0.92 26.36
N ARG A 601 13.31 -2.09 26.90
CA ARG A 601 12.45 -2.25 28.08
C ARG A 601 13.17 -1.77 29.35
N PRO A 602 12.44 -1.47 30.44
CA PRO A 602 13.03 -1.05 31.70
C PRO A 602 14.04 -2.06 32.31
N ASP A 603 13.90 -3.35 32.00
CA ASP A 603 14.82 -4.41 32.45
C ASP A 603 16.09 -4.52 31.58
N GLY A 604 16.24 -3.65 30.57
CA GLY A 604 17.35 -3.66 29.61
C GLY A 604 17.17 -4.61 28.43
N SER A 605 16.11 -5.44 28.42
CA SER A 605 15.81 -6.32 27.29
C SER A 605 15.24 -5.53 26.10
N ARG A 606 15.34 -6.10 24.90
CA ARG A 606 14.80 -5.48 23.69
C ARG A 606 13.39 -6.00 23.38
N GLN A 607 12.45 -5.09 23.14
CA GLN A 607 11.25 -5.42 22.36
C GLN A 607 11.65 -5.43 20.88
N TYR A 608 11.30 -6.48 20.17
CA TYR A 608 11.61 -6.62 18.75
C TYR A 608 10.47 -6.12 17.86
N PRO A 609 10.78 -5.44 16.75
CA PRO A 609 9.77 -4.90 15.86
C PRO A 609 8.94 -5.96 15.12
N SER A 610 7.83 -5.50 14.58
CA SER A 610 6.98 -6.23 13.66
C SER A 610 6.46 -5.23 12.62
N THR A 611 6.71 -5.53 11.35
CA THR A 611 6.39 -4.64 10.25
C THR A 611 5.64 -5.36 9.14
N ILE A 612 4.86 -4.62 8.37
CA ILE A 612 4.04 -5.14 7.27
C ILE A 612 4.43 -4.42 6.00
N LEU A 613 4.72 -5.18 4.93
CA LEU A 613 4.60 -4.65 3.57
C LEU A 613 3.13 -4.74 3.16
N MET A 614 2.46 -3.60 3.19
CA MET A 614 1.06 -3.48 2.82
C MET A 614 0.95 -2.87 1.42
N CYS A 615 0.72 -3.72 0.41
CA CYS A 615 0.57 -3.30 -0.98
C CYS A 615 -0.82 -3.63 -1.52
N SER A 616 -1.19 -3.04 -2.65
CA SER A 616 -2.47 -3.29 -3.34
C SER A 616 -2.24 -3.76 -4.76
N PHE A 617 -1.44 -4.81 -4.92
CA PHE A 617 -1.18 -5.40 -6.24
C PHE A 617 -2.38 -6.21 -6.74
N PRO A 618 -2.50 -6.41 -8.06
CA PRO A 618 -3.58 -7.18 -8.65
C PRO A 618 -3.68 -8.59 -8.05
N SER A 619 -4.90 -9.09 -7.91
CA SER A 619 -5.14 -10.48 -7.53
C SER A 619 -4.90 -11.43 -8.70
N SER A 620 -4.65 -12.71 -8.40
CA SER A 620 -4.59 -13.78 -9.41
C SER A 620 -5.90 -13.87 -10.20
N THR A 621 -5.80 -14.23 -11.47
CA THR A 621 -6.94 -14.58 -12.32
C THR A 621 -7.11 -16.11 -12.36
N PRO A 622 -8.23 -16.64 -12.88
CA PRO A 622 -8.35 -18.09 -13.13
C PRO A 622 -7.25 -18.65 -14.05
N THR A 623 -6.62 -17.80 -14.85
CA THR A 623 -5.69 -18.16 -15.93
C THR A 623 -4.24 -17.77 -15.64
N SER A 624 -3.96 -16.98 -14.60
CA SER A 624 -2.61 -16.51 -14.24
C SER A 624 -2.51 -16.11 -12.76
N CYS A 625 -1.30 -16.16 -12.20
CA CYS A 625 -1.03 -15.58 -10.88
C CYS A 625 -1.03 -14.04 -10.91
N ALA A 626 -0.85 -13.40 -9.75
CA ALA A 626 -0.62 -11.95 -9.69
C ALA A 626 0.72 -11.60 -10.38
N LEU A 627 0.67 -10.80 -11.44
CA LEU A 627 1.84 -10.36 -12.21
C LEU A 627 2.12 -8.88 -11.97
N LEU A 628 3.39 -8.51 -11.84
CA LEU A 628 3.82 -7.14 -11.60
C LEU A 628 4.39 -6.50 -12.86
N LYS A 629 3.88 -5.32 -13.22
CA LYS A 629 4.60 -4.42 -14.14
C LYS A 629 5.90 -3.95 -13.47
N HIS A 630 6.90 -3.55 -14.26
CA HIS A 630 8.21 -3.19 -13.69
C HIS A 630 8.14 -2.08 -12.64
N HIS A 631 7.33 -1.03 -12.86
CA HIS A 631 7.13 0.01 -11.84
C HIS A 631 6.55 -0.53 -10.52
N GLN A 632 5.75 -1.61 -10.56
CA GLN A 632 5.23 -2.26 -9.35
C GLN A 632 6.31 -3.11 -8.65
N VAL A 633 7.27 -3.66 -9.41
CA VAL A 633 8.48 -4.30 -8.86
C VAL A 633 9.33 -3.25 -8.12
N VAL A 634 9.51 -2.07 -8.72
CA VAL A 634 10.19 -0.93 -8.07
C VAL A 634 9.47 -0.53 -6.78
N THR A 635 8.13 -0.37 -6.83
CA THR A 635 7.33 -0.07 -5.63
C THR A 635 7.45 -1.15 -4.55
N LEU A 636 7.38 -2.42 -4.90
CA LEU A 636 7.56 -3.50 -3.93
C LEU A 636 8.94 -3.45 -3.27
N PHE A 637 9.99 -3.17 -4.04
CA PHE A 637 11.35 -3.03 -3.50
C PHE A 637 11.50 -1.79 -2.61
N HIS A 638 10.84 -0.69 -2.96
CA HIS A 638 10.76 0.52 -2.15
C HIS A 638 10.14 0.22 -0.76
N GLU A 639 8.97 -0.42 -0.73
CA GLU A 639 8.31 -0.77 0.54
C GLU A 639 9.11 -1.78 1.36
N MET A 640 9.78 -2.73 0.68
CA MET A 640 10.72 -3.64 1.33
C MET A 640 11.86 -2.87 1.99
N GLY A 641 12.36 -1.82 1.37
CA GLY A 641 13.37 -0.94 1.95
C GLY A 641 12.94 -0.34 3.28
N HIS A 642 11.71 0.17 3.37
CA HIS A 642 11.13 0.66 4.62
C HIS A 642 10.99 -0.47 5.66
N GLY A 643 10.52 -1.65 5.26
CA GLY A 643 10.42 -2.82 6.14
C GLY A 643 11.77 -3.28 6.70
N ILE A 644 12.83 -3.27 5.88
CA ILE A 644 14.19 -3.61 6.28
C ILE A 644 14.78 -2.55 7.20
N HIS A 645 14.53 -1.26 6.93
CA HIS A 645 14.92 -0.17 7.82
C HIS A 645 14.27 -0.35 9.20
N ASP A 646 12.99 -0.73 9.24
CA ASP A 646 12.30 -0.97 10.49
C ASP A 646 12.91 -2.10 11.31
N LEU A 647 13.10 -3.27 10.69
CA LEU A 647 13.70 -4.45 11.32
C LEU A 647 15.10 -4.16 11.88
N LEU A 648 15.90 -3.37 11.15
CA LEU A 648 17.28 -3.08 11.53
C LEU A 648 17.43 -1.91 12.51
N ALA A 649 16.44 -1.04 12.68
CA ALA A 649 16.55 0.11 13.58
C ALA A 649 16.81 -0.31 15.05
N ARG A 650 17.77 0.37 15.69
CA ARG A 650 18.23 0.14 17.07
C ARG A 650 18.05 1.39 17.92
N THR A 651 16.83 1.62 18.39
CA THR A 651 16.44 2.78 19.22
C THR A 651 16.04 2.38 20.64
N LYS A 652 16.14 3.33 21.58
CA LYS A 652 15.67 3.20 22.96
C LYS A 652 14.19 3.51 23.09
N TYR A 653 13.69 4.48 22.34
CA TYR A 653 12.30 4.92 22.39
C TYR A 653 11.58 4.69 21.06
N ILE A 654 10.29 4.33 21.14
CA ILE A 654 9.46 4.07 19.95
C ILE A 654 9.35 5.28 19.00
N ARG A 655 9.52 6.51 19.51
CA ARG A 655 9.35 7.77 18.75
C ARG A 655 10.36 7.95 17.63
N PHE A 656 11.44 7.17 17.68
CA PHE A 656 12.56 7.21 16.74
C PHE A 656 12.75 5.88 16.03
N HIS A 657 11.90 4.89 16.26
CA HIS A 657 12.09 3.56 15.70
C HIS A 657 11.83 3.51 14.19
N GLY A 658 12.63 2.73 13.46
CA GLY A 658 12.46 2.48 12.03
C GLY A 658 12.50 3.77 11.21
N TYR A 659 11.59 3.86 10.24
CA TYR A 659 11.45 5.00 9.34
C TYR A 659 10.65 6.17 9.95
N ARG A 660 10.49 6.25 11.29
CA ARG A 660 9.87 7.39 12.00
C ARG A 660 10.79 8.62 12.02
N LEU A 661 11.11 9.10 10.84
CA LEU A 661 12.00 10.21 10.52
C LEU A 661 11.20 11.43 10.03
N PRO A 662 11.80 12.63 10.01
CA PRO A 662 11.28 13.74 9.23
C PRO A 662 11.04 13.31 7.76
N PRO A 663 9.91 13.67 7.12
CA PRO A 663 9.59 13.18 5.78
C PRO A 663 10.61 13.58 4.70
N ASP A 664 11.31 14.70 4.89
CA ASP A 664 12.39 15.19 4.03
C ASP A 664 13.71 14.43 4.14
N PHE A 665 13.72 13.32 4.90
CA PHE A 665 14.80 12.33 4.95
C PHE A 665 14.27 10.88 4.87
N GLY A 666 13.05 10.61 5.37
CA GLY A 666 12.51 9.26 5.56
C GLY A 666 12.45 8.40 4.30
N GLU A 667 12.24 9.00 3.12
CA GLU A 667 12.18 8.28 1.84
C GLU A 667 13.55 7.99 1.22
N MET A 668 14.63 8.63 1.70
CA MET A 668 15.96 8.46 1.10
C MET A 668 16.43 6.99 1.10
N PRO A 669 16.31 6.21 2.20
CA PRO A 669 16.73 4.81 2.22
C PRO A 669 16.00 3.94 1.18
N SER A 670 14.67 4.04 1.09
CA SER A 670 13.84 3.26 0.17
C SER A 670 14.06 3.67 -1.28
N VAL A 671 14.11 4.97 -1.58
CA VAL A 671 14.37 5.48 -2.94
C VAL A 671 15.78 5.10 -3.41
N MET A 672 16.77 5.04 -2.52
CA MET A 672 18.11 4.55 -2.88
C MET A 672 18.06 3.07 -3.29
N LEU A 673 17.28 2.25 -2.59
CA LEU A 673 17.15 0.83 -2.85
C LEU A 673 16.47 0.52 -4.20
N GLU A 674 15.61 1.42 -4.71
CA GLU A 674 15.00 1.28 -6.03
C GLU A 674 16.03 1.07 -7.16
N ASN A 675 17.26 1.55 -6.99
CA ASN A 675 18.33 1.35 -7.98
C ASN A 675 18.62 -0.12 -8.29
N TRP A 676 18.38 -1.06 -7.36
CA TRP A 676 18.58 -2.49 -7.60
C TRP A 676 17.63 -3.05 -8.65
N CYS A 677 16.43 -2.49 -8.78
CA CYS A 677 15.46 -2.85 -9.83
C CYS A 677 15.88 -2.37 -11.23
N TRP A 678 17.07 -1.80 -11.38
CA TRP A 678 17.64 -1.34 -12.64
C TRP A 678 19.03 -1.93 -12.92
N ILE A 679 19.47 -2.90 -12.11
CA ILE A 679 20.70 -3.65 -12.35
C ILE A 679 20.33 -4.94 -13.08
N LYS A 680 20.99 -5.22 -14.20
CA LYS A 680 20.69 -6.35 -15.09
C LYS A 680 20.56 -7.69 -14.34
N ASP A 681 21.62 -8.09 -13.64
CA ASP A 681 21.66 -9.40 -12.95
C ASP A 681 20.65 -9.49 -11.80
N VAL A 682 20.31 -8.35 -11.18
CA VAL A 682 19.25 -8.29 -10.16
C VAL A 682 17.89 -8.50 -10.81
N LEU A 683 17.59 -7.80 -11.90
CA LEU A 683 16.33 -7.98 -12.64
C LEU A 683 16.16 -9.43 -13.11
N GLU A 684 17.22 -10.04 -13.64
CA GLU A 684 17.22 -11.44 -14.02
C GLU A 684 16.95 -12.35 -12.82
N GLY A 685 17.60 -12.11 -11.68
CA GLY A 685 17.40 -12.87 -10.45
C GLY A 685 16.02 -12.70 -9.80
N LEU A 686 15.38 -11.54 -9.97
CA LEU A 686 14.01 -11.29 -9.53
C LEU A 686 12.98 -11.94 -10.45
N SER A 687 13.34 -12.22 -11.70
CA SER A 687 12.43 -12.66 -12.74
C SER A 687 12.26 -14.18 -12.86
N CYS A 688 11.04 -14.63 -13.19
CA CYS A 688 10.78 -15.94 -13.77
C CYS A 688 9.43 -15.92 -14.51
N HIS A 689 9.34 -16.55 -15.67
CA HIS A 689 8.08 -16.58 -16.41
C HIS A 689 7.00 -17.35 -15.65
N TYR A 690 5.81 -16.77 -15.50
CA TYR A 690 4.75 -17.28 -14.62
C TYR A 690 4.27 -18.69 -14.98
N THR A 691 4.33 -19.06 -16.27
CA THR A 691 3.94 -20.41 -16.74
C THR A 691 4.85 -21.52 -16.20
N THR A 692 6.00 -21.18 -15.62
CA THR A 692 6.90 -22.15 -14.98
C THR A 692 6.51 -22.46 -13.53
N LEU A 693 5.53 -21.74 -12.96
CA LEU A 693 5.06 -21.93 -11.60
C LEU A 693 4.02 -23.04 -11.46
N ASP A 694 3.17 -23.23 -12.48
CA ASP A 694 2.09 -24.22 -12.50
C ASP A 694 1.80 -24.67 -13.93
N GLU A 695 1.67 -25.98 -14.16
CA GLU A 695 1.37 -26.55 -15.47
C GLU A 695 0.07 -26.03 -16.08
N ASN A 696 -0.92 -25.65 -15.26
CA ASN A 696 -2.18 -25.08 -15.72
C ASN A 696 -1.99 -23.71 -16.37
N TYR A 697 -1.05 -22.90 -15.87
CA TYR A 697 -0.72 -21.61 -16.48
C TYR A 697 -0.11 -21.79 -17.86
N LEU A 698 0.80 -22.75 -18.02
CA LEU A 698 1.36 -23.06 -19.34
C LEU A 698 0.29 -23.57 -20.32
N ALA A 699 -0.60 -24.45 -19.86
CA ALA A 699 -1.69 -24.96 -20.67
C ALA A 699 -2.63 -23.87 -21.17
N GLU A 700 -2.94 -22.88 -20.31
CA GLU A 700 -3.80 -21.76 -20.69
C GLU A 700 -3.08 -20.74 -21.59
N TRP A 701 -1.81 -20.45 -21.31
CA TRP A 701 -0.98 -19.59 -22.16
C TRP A 701 -0.89 -20.12 -23.59
N ARG A 702 -0.72 -21.43 -23.78
CA ARG A 702 -0.69 -22.08 -25.11
C ARG A 702 -2.01 -21.96 -25.87
N LYS A 703 -3.16 -21.88 -25.18
CA LYS A 703 -4.46 -21.64 -25.85
C LYS A 703 -4.55 -20.22 -26.39
N GLN A 704 -3.96 -19.26 -25.66
CA GLN A 704 -3.93 -17.86 -26.04
C GLN A 704 -2.88 -17.57 -27.12
N HIS A 705 -1.82 -18.38 -27.17
CA HIS A 705 -0.70 -18.25 -28.10
C HIS A 705 -0.44 -19.56 -28.89
N PRO A 706 -1.40 -20.03 -29.71
CA PRO A 706 -1.35 -21.37 -30.32
C PRO A 706 -0.21 -21.55 -31.34
N SER A 707 0.37 -20.44 -31.82
CA SER A 707 1.42 -20.43 -32.84
C SER A 707 2.79 -20.03 -32.28
N GLU A 708 2.89 -19.76 -30.98
CA GLU A 708 4.13 -19.32 -30.35
C GLU A 708 4.82 -20.47 -29.62
N PRO A 709 6.17 -20.51 -29.60
CA PRO A 709 6.90 -21.47 -28.77
C PRO A 709 6.64 -21.19 -27.29
N ASP A 710 6.80 -22.22 -26.45
CA ASP A 710 6.71 -22.04 -25.00
C ASP A 710 7.64 -20.90 -24.52
N PRO A 711 7.16 -20.07 -23.58
CA PRO A 711 7.92 -18.93 -23.12
C PRO A 711 9.16 -19.37 -22.33
N PRO A 712 10.29 -18.64 -22.42
CA PRO A 712 11.50 -18.97 -21.70
C PRO A 712 11.29 -18.79 -20.19
N THR A 713 11.99 -19.57 -19.36
CA THR A 713 11.93 -19.41 -17.90
C THR A 713 12.48 -18.05 -17.43
N LYS A 714 13.56 -17.57 -18.07
CA LYS A 714 14.22 -16.32 -17.73
C LYS A 714 13.74 -15.19 -18.63
N ILE A 715 13.75 -13.97 -18.10
CA ILE A 715 13.48 -12.77 -18.89
C ILE A 715 14.50 -12.66 -20.06
N PRO A 716 14.04 -12.43 -21.30
CA PRO A 716 14.93 -12.21 -22.43
C PRO A 716 15.88 -11.02 -22.21
N GLU A 717 17.16 -11.21 -22.55
CA GLU A 717 18.19 -10.18 -22.36
C GLU A 717 17.85 -8.85 -23.04
N GLY A 718 17.29 -8.88 -24.25
CA GLY A 718 16.87 -7.67 -24.97
C GLY A 718 15.82 -6.83 -24.22
N LEU A 719 14.87 -7.48 -23.53
CA LEU A 719 13.87 -6.77 -22.72
C LEU A 719 14.53 -6.07 -21.52
N VAL A 720 15.49 -6.72 -20.86
CA VAL A 720 16.23 -6.14 -19.74
C VAL A 720 17.11 -4.98 -20.21
N GLN A 721 17.83 -5.15 -21.32
CA GLN A 721 18.70 -4.11 -21.88
C GLN A 721 17.91 -2.86 -22.23
N ASN A 722 16.78 -2.99 -22.94
CA ASN A 722 15.94 -1.84 -23.31
C ASN A 722 15.34 -1.15 -22.07
N LEU A 723 14.84 -1.94 -21.10
CA LEU A 723 14.28 -1.39 -19.86
C LEU A 723 15.33 -0.58 -19.08
N VAL A 724 16.55 -1.11 -18.91
CA VAL A 724 17.63 -0.42 -18.20
C VAL A 724 18.13 0.81 -18.98
N LYS A 725 18.29 0.67 -20.31
CA LYS A 725 18.75 1.76 -21.19
C LYS A 725 17.86 2.99 -21.09
N HIS A 726 16.54 2.79 -21.05
CA HIS A 726 15.57 3.88 -21.05
C HIS A 726 15.00 4.19 -19.66
N ARG A 727 15.67 3.76 -18.58
CA ARG A 727 15.29 4.02 -17.18
C ARG A 727 14.86 5.46 -16.90
N TYR A 728 15.59 6.41 -17.47
CA TYR A 728 15.42 7.83 -17.18
C TYR A 728 14.56 8.57 -18.20
N PHE A 729 13.93 7.86 -19.14
CA PHE A 729 13.00 8.46 -20.08
C PHE A 729 11.89 9.23 -19.34
N ASN A 730 11.74 10.52 -19.66
CA ASN A 730 10.81 11.47 -19.05
C ASN A 730 10.94 11.67 -17.53
N ARG A 731 12.07 11.28 -16.93
CA ARG A 731 12.30 11.54 -15.50
C ARG A 731 12.52 13.02 -15.23
N GLY A 732 13.07 13.77 -16.17
CA GLY A 732 13.15 15.23 -16.09
C GLY A 732 11.77 15.86 -15.89
N LEU A 733 10.82 15.56 -16.78
CA LEU A 733 9.45 16.06 -16.74
C LEU A 733 8.68 15.60 -15.50
N TYR A 734 8.91 14.36 -15.06
CA TYR A 734 8.36 13.88 -13.80
C TYR A 734 8.83 14.73 -12.60
N HIS A 735 10.12 15.03 -12.53
CA HIS A 735 10.68 15.85 -11.46
C HIS A 735 10.35 17.34 -11.60
N LEU A 736 10.08 17.85 -12.81
CA LEU A 736 9.63 19.23 -13.00
C LEU A 736 8.24 19.48 -12.42
N TYR A 737 7.33 18.51 -12.54
CA TYR A 737 6.04 18.58 -11.85
C TYR A 737 6.21 18.60 -10.32
N GLN A 738 7.13 17.78 -9.80
CA GLN A 738 7.45 17.80 -8.37
C GLN A 738 8.06 19.14 -7.95
N LEU A 739 8.92 19.72 -8.78
CA LEU A 739 9.60 20.99 -8.52
C LEU A 739 8.61 22.16 -8.53
N SER A 740 7.76 22.28 -9.56
CA SER A 740 6.74 23.32 -9.65
C SER A 740 5.80 23.27 -8.46
N THR A 741 5.35 22.08 -8.09
CA THR A 741 4.46 21.88 -6.94
C THR A 741 5.16 22.14 -5.60
N SER A 742 6.45 21.83 -5.46
CA SER A 742 7.23 22.10 -4.24
C SER A 742 7.45 23.59 -4.04
N ILE A 743 7.74 24.33 -5.12
CA ILE A 743 7.86 25.78 -5.07
C ILE A 743 6.50 26.42 -4.79
N PHE A 744 5.41 25.91 -5.37
CA PHE A 744 4.05 26.36 -5.06
C PHE A 744 3.72 26.19 -3.57
N ASP A 745 3.94 24.99 -3.02
CA ASP A 745 3.72 24.68 -1.59
C ASP A 745 4.49 25.65 -0.70
N LEU A 746 5.77 25.92 -1.01
CA LEU A 746 6.55 26.87 -0.22
C LEU A 746 6.01 28.30 -0.34
N GLN A 747 5.74 28.78 -1.57
CA GLN A 747 5.30 30.17 -1.80
C GLN A 747 3.96 30.50 -1.15
N ILE A 748 2.95 29.63 -1.27
CA ILE A 748 1.63 29.90 -0.66
C ILE A 748 1.69 29.90 0.88
N HIS A 749 2.67 29.21 1.48
CA HIS A 749 2.86 29.16 2.92
C HIS A 749 3.89 30.16 3.45
N SER A 750 4.56 30.90 2.56
CA SER A 750 5.50 31.99 2.88
C SER A 750 4.85 33.38 2.84
N LEU A 751 3.53 33.47 2.69
CA LEU A 751 2.80 34.74 2.76
C LEU A 751 2.94 35.34 4.17
N SER A 752 3.33 36.61 4.25
CA SER A 752 3.77 37.25 5.48
C SER A 752 2.98 38.50 5.87
N THR A 753 2.26 39.12 4.94
CA THR A 753 1.49 40.35 5.16
C THR A 753 0.00 40.18 4.81
N ASP A 754 -0.88 40.94 5.47
CA ASP A 754 -2.32 40.96 5.15
C ASP A 754 -2.59 41.29 3.68
N THR A 755 -1.76 42.14 3.08
CA THR A 755 -1.84 42.49 1.65
C THR A 755 -1.52 41.29 0.77
N GLU A 756 -0.40 40.59 1.01
CA GLU A 756 -0.04 39.37 0.26
C GLU A 756 -1.13 38.28 0.38
N ILE A 757 -1.72 38.17 1.57
CA ILE A 757 -2.79 37.22 1.88
C ILE A 757 -4.10 37.61 1.17
N ALA A 758 -4.42 38.90 1.10
CA ALA A 758 -5.62 39.42 0.44
C ALA A 758 -5.52 39.35 -1.10
N ASP A 759 -4.33 39.60 -1.65
CA ASP A 759 -4.05 39.62 -3.08
C ASP A 759 -3.74 38.22 -3.67
N LEU A 760 -3.80 37.16 -2.85
CA LEU A 760 -3.52 35.80 -3.26
C LEU A 760 -4.48 35.33 -4.37
N ASP A 761 -3.98 35.25 -5.60
CA ASP A 761 -4.60 34.51 -6.70
C ASP A 761 -3.95 33.13 -6.84
N ILE A 762 -4.48 32.18 -6.07
CA ILE A 762 -3.94 30.83 -5.97
C ILE A 762 -4.00 30.07 -7.31
N GLN A 763 -5.02 30.37 -8.13
CA GLN A 763 -5.23 29.73 -9.42
C GLN A 763 -4.19 30.23 -10.42
N LYS A 764 -3.98 31.55 -10.49
CA LYS A 764 -2.95 32.15 -11.32
C LYS A 764 -1.56 31.66 -10.92
N MET A 765 -1.24 31.68 -9.62
CA MET A 765 0.06 31.22 -9.11
C MET A 765 0.33 29.75 -9.49
N TRP A 766 -0.65 28.86 -9.31
CA TRP A 766 -0.53 27.45 -9.66
C TRP A 766 -0.16 27.24 -11.13
N TYR A 767 -0.87 27.90 -12.06
CA TYR A 767 -0.63 27.70 -13.49
C TYR A 767 0.59 28.43 -14.02
N ASP A 768 0.89 29.65 -13.55
CA ASP A 768 2.07 30.39 -13.99
C ASP A 768 3.36 29.66 -13.62
N LEU A 769 3.45 29.17 -12.39
CA LEU A 769 4.63 28.46 -11.91
C LEU A 769 4.83 27.13 -12.65
N ARG A 770 3.73 26.41 -12.92
CA ARG A 770 3.79 25.16 -13.68
C ARG A 770 4.17 25.38 -15.13
N GLU A 771 3.60 26.38 -15.81
CA GLU A 771 3.98 26.71 -17.19
C GLU A 771 5.45 27.12 -17.28
N GLU A 772 5.92 27.97 -16.36
CA GLU A 772 7.30 28.43 -16.31
C GLU A 772 8.30 27.29 -16.11
N ILE A 773 8.01 26.36 -15.19
CA ILE A 773 8.95 25.29 -14.81
C ILE A 773 8.85 24.07 -15.72
N GLU A 774 7.62 23.64 -16.04
CA GLU A 774 7.38 22.44 -16.83
C GLU A 774 7.59 22.70 -18.33
N GLY A 775 7.45 23.93 -18.82
CA GLY A 775 7.71 24.28 -20.23
C GLY A 775 6.69 23.75 -21.25
N MET A 776 5.51 23.34 -20.77
CA MET A 776 4.36 22.90 -21.58
C MET A 776 3.36 24.05 -21.76
N ASP A 777 2.41 23.91 -22.68
CA ASP A 777 1.36 24.90 -22.93
C ASP A 777 0.20 24.74 -21.95
N PHE A 778 -0.05 25.75 -21.12
CA PHE A 778 -1.15 25.80 -20.16
C PHE A 778 -2.31 26.69 -20.59
N SER A 779 -2.21 27.39 -21.73
CA SER A 779 -3.12 28.47 -22.14
C SER A 779 -4.60 28.11 -22.06
N GLU A 780 -4.98 26.88 -22.41
CA GLU A 780 -6.37 26.41 -22.44
C GLU A 780 -6.91 25.83 -21.12
N CYS A 781 -6.10 25.76 -20.06
CA CYS A 781 -6.49 25.13 -18.78
C CYS A 781 -6.39 26.04 -17.55
N ARG A 782 -6.12 27.33 -17.76
CA ARG A 782 -5.89 28.32 -16.69
C ARG A 782 -7.11 28.59 -15.80
N ASP A 783 -8.30 28.22 -16.24
CA ASP A 783 -9.57 28.35 -15.52
C ASP A 783 -9.92 27.16 -14.63
N GLY A 784 -9.10 26.09 -14.61
CA GLY A 784 -9.36 24.91 -13.78
C GLY A 784 -8.86 24.99 -12.34
N PHE A 785 -9.12 23.94 -11.57
CA PHE A 785 -8.95 23.86 -10.13
C PHE A 785 -8.08 22.67 -9.69
N ALA A 786 -7.08 22.26 -10.48
CA ALA A 786 -6.21 21.12 -10.16
C ALA A 786 -5.60 21.18 -8.75
N PHE A 787 -5.23 22.37 -8.25
CA PHE A 787 -4.78 22.56 -6.86
C PHE A 787 -5.83 22.15 -5.81
N GLY A 788 -7.13 22.31 -6.13
CA GLY A 788 -8.26 21.86 -5.32
C GLY A 788 -8.43 20.34 -5.26
N THR A 789 -7.64 19.59 -6.03
CA THR A 789 -7.57 18.12 -5.99
C THR A 789 -6.37 17.59 -5.23
N PHE A 790 -5.45 18.48 -4.83
CA PHE A 790 -4.15 18.09 -4.34
C PHE A 790 -4.13 17.90 -2.81
N SER A 791 -4.43 16.67 -2.40
CA SER A 791 -4.65 16.31 -0.99
C SER A 791 -3.47 16.62 -0.05
N HIS A 792 -2.21 16.54 -0.52
CA HIS A 792 -1.02 16.75 0.31
C HIS A 792 -1.04 18.10 1.04
N LEU A 793 -1.51 19.17 0.40
CA LEU A 793 -1.51 20.51 0.96
C LEU A 793 -2.50 20.67 2.13
N THR A 794 -3.47 19.76 2.29
CA THR A 794 -4.49 19.81 3.35
C THR A 794 -4.53 18.55 4.23
N ALA A 795 -3.59 17.62 4.03
CA ALA A 795 -3.46 16.37 4.79
C ALA A 795 -2.22 16.36 5.71
N GLY A 796 -1.77 17.53 6.16
CA GLY A 796 -0.62 17.68 7.06
C GLY A 796 0.76 17.62 6.38
N TYR A 797 0.81 17.63 5.04
CA TYR A 797 2.04 17.63 4.23
C TYR A 797 2.40 19.02 3.68
N ASP A 798 1.76 20.06 4.19
CA ASP A 798 2.10 21.46 3.96
C ASP A 798 3.55 21.77 4.34
N VAL A 799 4.23 22.53 3.48
CA VAL A 799 5.66 22.88 3.60
C VAL A 799 6.53 21.62 3.71
N CYS A 800 6.24 20.65 2.86
CA CYS A 800 6.90 19.35 2.86
C CYS A 800 6.96 18.69 1.49
N TYR A 801 6.32 19.23 0.46
CA TYR A 801 6.30 18.55 -0.84
C TYR A 801 7.69 18.46 -1.49
N TYR A 802 8.61 19.38 -1.16
CA TYR A 802 10.02 19.31 -1.55
C TYR A 802 10.74 18.04 -1.05
N ALA A 803 10.21 17.38 -0.02
CA ALA A 803 10.78 16.16 0.55
C ALA A 803 10.99 15.06 -0.49
N TYR A 804 10.08 14.94 -1.48
CA TYR A 804 10.22 13.96 -2.55
C TYR A 804 11.50 14.19 -3.37
N LEU A 805 11.73 15.44 -3.80
CA LEU A 805 12.95 15.80 -4.52
C LEU A 805 14.20 15.71 -3.63
N CYS A 806 14.09 16.16 -2.38
CA CYS A 806 15.17 16.12 -1.40
C CYS A 806 15.66 14.69 -1.17
N CYS A 807 14.75 13.77 -0.85
CA CYS A 807 15.06 12.36 -0.65
C CYS A 807 15.59 11.71 -1.91
N THR A 808 15.01 12.00 -3.08
CA THR A 808 15.49 11.44 -4.36
C THR A 808 16.91 11.92 -4.68
N ALA A 809 17.23 13.19 -4.43
CA ALA A 809 18.57 13.73 -4.63
C ALA A 809 19.60 13.10 -3.69
N MET A 810 19.30 13.00 -2.39
CA MET A 810 20.17 12.31 -1.42
C MET A 810 20.33 10.83 -1.75
N ALA A 811 19.26 10.15 -2.18
CA ALA A 811 19.28 8.75 -2.58
C ALA A 811 20.17 8.51 -3.82
N HIS A 812 20.11 9.39 -4.82
CA HIS A 812 21.01 9.32 -5.97
C HIS A 812 22.46 9.54 -5.58
N ASP A 813 22.77 10.53 -4.73
CA ASP A 813 24.14 10.76 -4.29
C ASP A 813 24.70 9.56 -3.53
N LEU A 814 23.89 9.03 -2.61
CA LEU A 814 24.21 7.85 -1.83
C LEU A 814 24.50 6.65 -2.75
N PHE A 815 23.59 6.33 -3.68
CA PHE A 815 23.78 5.22 -4.60
C PHE A 815 25.02 5.43 -5.50
N LEU A 816 25.13 6.60 -6.14
CA LEU A 816 26.20 6.89 -7.10
C LEU A 816 27.58 6.89 -6.44
N SER A 817 27.69 7.40 -5.22
CA SER A 817 28.98 7.55 -4.55
C SER A 817 29.41 6.29 -3.80
N VAL A 818 28.46 5.46 -3.36
CA VAL A 818 28.72 4.37 -2.42
C VAL A 818 28.53 3.00 -3.05
N PHE A 819 27.49 2.82 -3.88
CA PHE A 819 27.09 1.50 -4.37
C PHE A 819 27.28 1.30 -5.89
N SER A 820 27.36 2.36 -6.69
CA SER A 820 27.37 2.24 -8.15
C SER A 820 28.57 1.47 -8.72
N HIS A 821 29.71 1.48 -8.02
CA HIS A 821 30.90 0.74 -8.45
C HIS A 821 30.76 -0.77 -8.21
N ASP A 822 30.29 -1.15 -7.03
CA ASP A 822 30.08 -2.54 -6.62
C ASP A 822 28.82 -2.62 -5.72
N PRO A 823 27.64 -2.88 -6.31
CA PRO A 823 26.38 -2.93 -5.58
C PRO A 823 26.26 -4.19 -4.68
N TYR A 824 27.18 -5.14 -4.79
CA TYR A 824 27.16 -6.38 -4.01
C TYR A 824 28.18 -6.38 -2.87
N ASN A 825 28.90 -5.27 -2.67
CA ASN A 825 29.94 -5.18 -1.66
C ASN A 825 29.35 -5.27 -0.23
N LYS A 826 29.61 -6.40 0.45
CA LYS A 826 29.07 -6.65 1.80
C LYS A 826 29.56 -5.66 2.85
N ASP A 827 30.80 -5.17 2.75
CA ASP A 827 31.34 -4.19 3.69
C ASP A 827 30.63 -2.84 3.53
N THR A 828 30.30 -2.44 2.30
CA THR A 828 29.51 -1.26 2.01
C THR A 828 28.10 -1.38 2.59
N TRP A 829 27.45 -2.54 2.42
CA TRP A 829 26.14 -2.81 3.01
C TRP A 829 26.16 -2.82 4.54
N GLU A 830 27.22 -3.35 5.17
CA GLU A 830 27.40 -3.29 6.62
C GLU A 830 27.57 -1.85 7.12
N LYS A 831 28.33 -1.02 6.40
CA LYS A 831 28.45 0.40 6.71
C LYS A 831 27.09 1.08 6.62
N TYR A 832 26.32 0.83 5.55
CA TYR A 832 24.99 1.40 5.37
C TYR A 832 24.02 0.97 6.47
N ARG A 833 24.03 -0.32 6.83
CA ARG A 833 23.27 -0.87 7.95
C ARG A 833 23.55 -0.10 9.25
N ARG A 834 24.82 0.03 9.65
CA ARG A 834 25.20 0.67 10.92
C ARG A 834 25.08 2.20 10.90
N GLY A 835 25.44 2.82 9.77
CA GLY A 835 25.56 4.27 9.64
C GLY A 835 24.25 4.98 9.24
N VAL A 836 23.27 4.24 8.73
CA VAL A 836 21.98 4.79 8.29
C VAL A 836 20.82 4.05 8.94
N LEU A 837 20.68 2.73 8.72
CA LEU A 837 19.46 2.00 9.11
C LEU A 837 19.32 1.81 10.63
N GLU A 838 20.40 1.42 11.31
CA GLU A 838 20.37 1.15 12.76
C GLU A 838 20.08 2.41 13.60
N HIS A 839 20.28 3.60 13.04
CA HIS A 839 19.95 4.85 13.71
C HIS A 839 18.44 5.07 13.85
N GLY A 840 17.63 4.59 12.89
CA GLY A 840 16.26 5.08 12.74
C GLY A 840 16.23 6.62 12.80
N GLY A 841 15.27 7.17 13.54
CA GLY A 841 15.12 8.61 13.80
C GLY A 841 15.84 9.14 15.04
N ARG A 842 16.78 8.40 15.66
CA ARG A 842 17.36 8.82 16.96
C ARG A 842 18.34 9.99 16.85
N GLU A 843 18.89 10.23 15.66
CA GLU A 843 19.86 11.28 15.41
C GLU A 843 19.15 12.60 15.11
N LYS A 844 19.47 13.64 15.89
CA LYS A 844 18.87 14.96 15.74
C LYS A 844 19.35 15.68 14.49
N ASN A 845 20.63 15.53 14.14
CA ASN A 845 21.23 16.13 12.94
C ASN A 845 21.39 15.09 11.82
N LEU A 846 20.30 14.80 11.10
CA LEU A 846 20.27 13.81 10.02
C LEU A 846 21.15 14.17 8.82
N LEU A 847 21.22 15.45 8.42
CA LEU A 847 22.18 15.89 7.39
C LEU A 847 23.62 15.64 7.84
N GLY A 848 23.94 15.99 9.09
CA GLY A 848 25.25 15.71 9.67
C GLY A 848 25.55 14.21 9.78
N MET A 849 24.54 13.37 9.98
CA MET A 849 24.68 11.90 9.93
C MET A 849 25.08 11.44 8.54
N LEU A 850 24.36 11.89 7.52
CA LEU A 850 24.64 11.56 6.13
C LEU A 850 26.00 12.10 5.69
N GLU A 851 26.38 13.30 6.13
CA GLU A 851 27.71 13.87 5.92
C GLU A 851 28.82 12.98 6.47
N ARG A 852 28.68 12.51 7.71
CA ARG A 852 29.64 11.57 8.32
C ARG A 852 29.70 10.25 7.58
N PHE A 853 28.56 9.77 7.07
CA PHE A 853 28.48 8.54 6.29
C PHE A 853 29.20 8.67 4.94
N LEU A 854 28.95 9.76 4.21
CA LEU A 854 29.54 10.02 2.90
C LEU A 854 30.99 10.54 2.97
N GLY A 855 31.41 11.09 4.13
CA GLY A 855 32.68 11.79 4.30
C GLY A 855 32.68 13.22 3.73
N ARG A 856 31.51 13.73 3.30
CA ARG A 856 31.29 15.05 2.71
C ARG A 856 29.80 15.42 2.74
N PRO A 857 29.42 16.70 2.56
CA PRO A 857 28.03 17.09 2.30
C PRO A 857 27.38 16.31 1.16
N PRO A 858 26.08 15.97 1.27
CA PRO A 858 25.35 15.33 0.18
C PRO A 858 25.30 16.24 -1.05
N ASN A 859 25.58 15.67 -2.22
CA ASN A 859 25.46 16.35 -3.50
C ASN A 859 24.01 16.32 -3.96
N MET A 860 23.26 17.38 -3.68
CA MET A 860 21.85 17.47 -4.08
C MET A 860 21.63 17.51 -5.61
N ASN A 861 22.68 17.84 -6.38
CA ASN A 861 22.64 17.80 -7.85
C ASN A 861 22.79 16.37 -8.42
N ALA A 862 23.09 15.37 -7.58
CA ALA A 862 23.21 13.97 -7.99
C ALA A 862 21.94 13.42 -8.67
N LEU A 863 20.77 14.00 -8.37
CA LEU A 863 19.52 13.73 -9.08
C LEU A 863 19.67 13.96 -10.59
N VAL A 864 20.15 15.15 -10.97
CA VAL A 864 20.30 15.57 -12.37
C VAL A 864 21.49 14.85 -13.02
N GLU A 865 22.58 14.67 -12.29
CA GLU A 865 23.73 13.88 -12.75
C GLU A 865 23.36 12.43 -13.04
N GLY A 866 22.49 11.83 -12.23
CA GLY A 866 21.98 10.47 -12.42
C GLY A 866 21.20 10.33 -13.73
N ILE A 867 20.31 11.29 -14.02
CA ILE A 867 19.57 11.36 -15.29
C ILE A 867 20.56 11.49 -16.47
N ALA A 868 21.53 12.41 -16.37
CA ALA A 868 22.50 12.69 -17.43
C ALA A 868 23.44 11.51 -17.74
N ARG A 869 23.89 10.77 -16.72
CA ARG A 869 24.80 9.62 -16.90
C ARG A 869 24.15 8.54 -17.74
N ALA A 870 22.87 8.25 -17.54
CA ALA A 870 22.17 7.21 -18.28
C ALA A 870 22.05 7.53 -19.78
N GLU A 871 21.78 8.80 -20.12
CA GLU A 871 21.74 9.24 -21.52
C GLU A 871 23.09 9.10 -22.23
N SER A 872 24.21 9.30 -21.51
CA SER A 872 25.56 9.15 -22.07
C SER A 872 26.03 7.70 -22.23
N GLN A 873 25.35 6.74 -21.59
CA GLN A 873 25.66 5.31 -21.62
C GLN A 873 24.76 4.52 -22.58
N GLY A 874 23.70 5.13 -23.12
CA GLY A 874 22.79 4.58 -24.11
C GLY A 874 23.14 4.97 -25.54
#